data_AF-A0A6M0EWH9-F1
#
_entry.id   AF-A0A6M0EWH9-F1
#
_cell.length_a   1.000
_cell.length_b   1.000
_cell.length_c   1.000
_cell.angle_alpha   90.00
_cell.angle_beta   90.00
_cell.angle_gamma   90.00
#
_symmetry.space_group_name_H-M   'P 1'
#
loop_
_entity.id
_entity.type
_entity.pdbx_description
1 polymer ?
#
loop_
_entity_poly.entity_id
_entity_poly.type
_entity_poly.pdbx_seq_one_letter_code
_entity_poly.pdbx_strand_id
1 'polypeptide(L)'
;MYGTLNFSSTEARRNNFEPHEQEIVELIAQSIGKFIAADLAARERQQAAAQLQLQHRRGLLFADLTLKIRQSLQLEEILQTTVTEVQKFLQADRVVLFQIEADGSGTVVKEAVVPGWPVMLGQNIDDPCFRQEYLERYRQGRVSVIEDLENSDIEVCHIKLLQQFSVKANLVMPIFQRSQIWGLLIAHQCATPRQWTSFETELLQGLADQVGIALAQSQLLETVRESEQRFSTMANSAPVLLWISGTDGRYTFFNQSWLNFTGRSLAQEIGDGWLQLVHPEDLRYCLDTYRRAFETRETFQREYRLQRADQEYRWILDTGVPRFMPDGSFAGYIGSCIDISDRREIEQLKDEFVSLVSHELRTPLTSILGALDLLASGVLRTQPERAQRMLDIAANNADRLVRLINDILDIERIESGKVTMTKQVCDAADLMTSSSEALQNMASKANVTLSVSTLSARLWADPDRIIQVLTNLLSNAIKFSPPGATVWLSAKLQEQLPSQSREFHQSLIPADARQIKFQVKDLGRGIPADMIETIFGRFQQVDASDSRKKGGTGLGLAICRTIVQHHGGRIWAESALGMGSSFFFTLPVLPEEKTLPRANPCDPLVLVCDDDPSVCTVVKLMLEQQNFRAITVTSGNQALELAVQQQPDVILLNLLMPGMHGWDTLAALKEQAHTSKIPVIILSGLLPDARKEQHPEVSDWIVKPPDERLLFQALARALASKNHTIKVLIVEDDLDLAQVLMTGFRRYGIETHHAQTGREAIDCSQRIIPDLLVLDLVVPECDGFAIVDWLRQHNRLCQVPLVVYTAHDLDESDRERLKLGQTLFLTKGRITPEEFEQRVINLLNRIILYRNGEQS
;
A
#
# COMPACT_ATOMS: atom_id res chain seq x y z
N MET A 1 -32.88 34.21 82.62
CA MET A 1 -34.07 34.06 83.50
C MET A 1 -35.01 33.08 82.80
N TYR A 2 -35.25 31.90 83.37
CA TYR A 2 -36.09 30.86 82.74
C TYR A 2 -37.58 30.98 83.07
N GLY A 3 -37.91 31.79 84.08
CA GLY A 3 -39.27 32.06 84.55
C GLY A 3 -39.27 32.75 85.92
N THR A 4 -40.45 32.96 86.48
CA THR A 4 -40.66 33.48 87.85
C THR A 4 -41.32 32.43 88.72
N LEU A 5 -40.78 32.25 89.93
CA LEU A 5 -41.38 31.40 90.95
C LEU A 5 -42.30 32.29 91.80
N ASN A 6 -43.61 32.02 91.77
CA ASN A 6 -44.59 32.80 92.51
C ASN A 6 -45.24 31.93 93.59
N PHE A 7 -45.29 32.45 94.82
CA PHE A 7 -46.00 31.84 95.93
C PHE A 7 -47.16 32.73 96.33
N SER A 8 -48.36 32.19 96.31
CA SER A 8 -49.58 32.87 96.73
C SER A 8 -50.27 32.08 97.86
N SER A 9 -51.00 32.80 98.70
CA SER A 9 -51.80 32.23 99.79
C SER A 9 -53.23 32.75 99.67
N THR A 10 -54.20 31.90 99.99
CA THR A 10 -55.62 32.25 100.07
C THR A 10 -55.96 33.00 101.37
N GLU A 11 -55.07 32.97 102.37
CA GLU A 11 -55.19 33.74 103.60
C GLU A 11 -54.21 34.91 103.66
N ALA A 12 -54.65 36.04 104.19
CA ALA A 12 -53.84 37.24 104.34
C ALA A 12 -52.75 37.04 105.40
N ARG A 13 -51.49 37.23 104.99
CA ARG A 13 -50.35 37.17 105.90
C ARG A 13 -50.33 38.43 106.76
N ARG A 14 -50.22 38.28 108.09
CA ARG A 14 -50.22 39.41 109.03
C ARG A 14 -48.89 40.15 109.13
N ASN A 15 -47.78 39.49 108.76
CA ASN A 15 -46.42 40.03 108.78
C ASN A 15 -45.80 39.96 107.37
N ASN A 16 -44.80 40.82 107.12
CA ASN A 16 -43.97 40.75 105.92
C ASN A 16 -43.14 39.46 105.89
N PHE A 17 -42.66 39.06 104.71
CA PHE A 17 -41.72 37.94 104.58
C PHE A 17 -40.44 38.24 105.35
N GLU A 18 -40.05 37.34 106.24
CA GLU A 18 -38.80 37.45 106.98
C GLU A 18 -37.60 37.21 106.05
N PRO A 19 -36.42 37.79 106.33
CA PRO A 19 -35.26 37.67 105.45
C PRO A 19 -34.86 36.23 105.10
N HIS A 20 -34.95 35.32 106.07
CA HIS A 20 -34.61 33.90 105.87
C HIS A 20 -35.59 33.18 104.92
N GLU A 21 -36.85 33.60 104.85
CA GLU A 21 -37.85 33.02 103.94
C GLU A 21 -37.62 33.46 102.50
N GLN A 22 -37.20 34.73 102.32
CA GLN A 22 -36.80 35.26 101.01
C GLN A 22 -35.56 34.54 100.49
N GLU A 23 -34.57 34.31 101.35
CA GLU A 23 -33.33 33.57 101.02
C GLU A 23 -33.63 32.12 100.59
N ILE A 24 -34.54 31.43 101.28
CA ILE A 24 -34.97 30.07 100.89
C ILE A 24 -35.62 30.08 99.51
N VAL A 25 -36.54 31.02 99.24
CA VAL A 25 -37.21 31.14 97.93
C VAL A 25 -36.20 31.44 96.83
N GLU A 26 -35.22 32.30 97.10
CA GLU A 26 -34.15 32.61 96.15
C GLU A 26 -33.29 31.38 95.87
N LEU A 27 -32.88 30.63 96.89
CA LEU A 27 -32.12 29.38 96.73
C LEU A 27 -32.89 28.32 95.93
N ILE A 28 -34.20 28.18 96.16
CA ILE A 28 -35.06 27.27 95.40
C ILE A 28 -35.13 27.72 93.94
N ALA A 29 -35.35 29.01 93.66
CA ALA A 29 -35.41 29.55 92.31
C ALA A 29 -34.06 29.37 91.58
N GLN A 30 -32.93 29.62 92.25
CA GLN A 30 -31.60 29.39 91.69
C GLN A 30 -31.32 27.90 91.43
N SER A 31 -31.72 27.01 92.33
CA SER A 31 -31.56 25.55 92.18
C SER A 31 -32.37 25.00 90.99
N ILE A 32 -33.64 25.39 90.89
CA ILE A 32 -34.50 25.05 89.74
C ILE A 32 -33.92 25.61 88.44
N GLY A 33 -33.44 26.86 88.46
CA GLY A 33 -32.79 27.48 87.30
C GLY A 33 -31.54 26.72 86.84
N LYS A 34 -30.69 26.27 87.76
CA LYS A 34 -29.52 25.44 87.46
C LYS A 34 -29.91 24.08 86.86
N PHE A 35 -30.97 23.45 87.38
CA PHE A 35 -31.46 22.18 86.85
C PHE A 35 -32.01 22.32 85.42
N ILE A 36 -32.82 23.35 85.16
CA ILE A 36 -33.35 23.64 83.81
C ILE A 36 -32.21 23.90 82.82
N ALA A 37 -31.20 24.69 83.22
CA ALA A 37 -30.03 24.96 82.38
C ALA A 37 -29.25 23.68 82.03
N ALA A 38 -29.07 22.78 83.00
CA ALA A 38 -28.38 21.51 82.78
C ALA A 38 -29.17 20.56 81.86
N ASP A 39 -30.50 20.46 82.00
CA ASP A 39 -31.35 19.64 81.13
C ASP A 39 -31.38 20.17 79.70
N LEU A 40 -31.53 21.48 79.50
CA LEU A 40 -31.47 22.11 78.18
C LEU A 40 -30.11 21.87 77.51
N ALA A 41 -29.00 22.07 78.23
CA ALA A 41 -27.66 21.82 77.70
C ALA A 41 -27.42 20.34 77.37
N ALA A 42 -28.02 19.40 78.13
CA ALA A 42 -27.94 17.98 77.84
C ALA A 42 -28.72 17.60 76.57
N ARG A 43 -29.92 18.16 76.39
CA ARG A 43 -30.73 17.97 75.17
C ARG A 43 -30.04 18.55 73.94
N GLU A 44 -29.46 19.75 74.04
CA GLU A 44 -28.69 20.36 72.95
C GLU A 44 -27.49 19.50 72.55
N ARG A 45 -26.72 18.98 73.53
CA ARG A 45 -25.60 18.05 73.25
C ARG A 45 -26.07 16.76 72.59
N GLN A 46 -27.19 16.19 73.03
CA GLN A 46 -27.73 14.97 72.44
C GLN A 46 -28.19 15.20 70.99
N GLN A 47 -28.84 16.33 70.71
CA GLN A 47 -29.21 16.72 69.35
C GLN A 47 -27.98 16.96 68.46
N ALA A 48 -26.97 17.69 68.96
CA ALA A 48 -25.73 17.93 68.24
C ALA A 48 -24.96 16.62 67.95
N ALA A 49 -24.88 15.71 68.93
CA ALA A 49 -24.24 14.40 68.75
C ALA A 49 -24.97 13.54 67.72
N ALA A 50 -26.31 13.52 67.74
CA ALA A 50 -27.11 12.80 66.75
C ALA A 50 -26.92 13.37 65.33
N GLN A 51 -26.86 14.70 65.19
CA GLN A 51 -26.62 15.36 63.91
C GLN A 51 -25.21 15.08 63.38
N LEU A 52 -24.18 15.11 64.24
CA LEU A 52 -22.81 14.76 63.88
C LEU A 52 -22.69 13.29 63.46
N GLN A 53 -23.34 12.38 64.18
CA GLN A 53 -23.33 10.96 63.84
C GLN A 53 -24.02 10.69 62.50
N LEU A 54 -25.12 11.39 62.20
CA LEU A 54 -25.77 11.33 60.90
C LEU A 54 -24.85 11.86 59.79
N GLN A 55 -24.19 13.00 59.99
CA GLN A 55 -23.22 13.55 59.03
C GLN A 55 -22.04 12.61 58.78
N HIS A 56 -21.47 12.03 59.83
CA HIS A 56 -20.37 11.06 59.72
C HIS A 56 -20.80 9.82 58.92
N ARG A 57 -21.99 9.28 59.21
CA ARG A 57 -22.52 8.12 58.47
C ARG A 57 -22.74 8.43 56.99
N ARG A 58 -23.24 9.63 56.67
CA ARG A 58 -23.38 10.11 55.29
C ARG A 58 -22.03 10.23 54.58
N GLY A 59 -21.01 10.77 55.26
CA GLY A 59 -19.65 10.87 54.70
C GLY A 59 -19.00 9.52 54.39
N LEU A 60 -19.16 8.53 55.28
CA LEU A 60 -18.66 7.17 55.04
C LEU A 60 -19.32 6.51 53.82
N LEU A 61 -20.63 6.70 53.65
CA LEU A 61 -21.37 6.16 52.50
C LEU A 61 -20.91 6.81 51.19
N PHE A 62 -20.72 8.13 51.18
CA PHE A 62 -20.16 8.83 50.01
C PHE A 62 -18.78 8.28 49.63
N ALA A 63 -17.91 8.06 50.61
CA ALA A 63 -16.56 7.53 50.40
C ALA A 63 -16.58 6.10 49.84
N ASP A 64 -17.44 5.22 50.35
CA ASP A 64 -17.59 3.84 49.85
C ASP A 64 -18.03 3.81 48.38
N LEU A 65 -19.06 4.59 48.04
CA LEU A 65 -19.58 4.69 46.66
C LEU A 65 -18.53 5.26 45.71
N THR A 66 -17.84 6.32 46.12
CA THR A 66 -16.76 6.93 45.34
C THR A 66 -15.64 5.93 45.06
N LEU A 67 -15.27 5.14 46.07
CA LEU A 67 -14.22 4.14 45.94
C LEU A 67 -14.63 3.06 44.92
N LYS A 68 -15.86 2.54 45.00
CA LYS A 68 -16.37 1.55 44.01
C LYS A 68 -16.38 2.08 42.59
N ILE A 69 -16.81 3.34 42.39
CA ILE A 69 -16.81 3.96 41.06
C ILE A 69 -15.39 4.12 40.49
N ARG A 70 -14.41 4.42 41.35
CA ARG A 70 -13.01 4.66 40.96
C ARG A 70 -12.13 3.40 40.95
N GLN A 71 -12.65 2.23 41.33
CA GLN A 71 -11.87 0.98 41.35
C GLN A 71 -11.49 0.52 39.94
N SER A 72 -12.34 0.80 38.94
CA SER A 72 -12.05 0.48 37.55
C SER A 72 -11.52 1.70 36.79
N LEU A 73 -10.67 1.40 35.81
CA LEU A 73 -10.22 2.36 34.79
C LEU A 73 -10.89 2.08 33.43
N GLN A 74 -11.81 1.12 33.38
CA GLN A 74 -12.55 0.79 32.16
C GLN A 74 -13.88 1.54 32.14
N LEU A 75 -14.11 2.27 31.05
CA LEU A 75 -15.29 3.13 30.88
C LEU A 75 -16.60 2.36 31.15
N GLU A 76 -16.80 1.20 30.54
CA GLU A 76 -18.05 0.45 30.67
C GLU A 76 -18.34 0.02 32.11
N GLU A 77 -17.31 -0.40 32.84
CA GLU A 77 -17.42 -0.86 34.22
C GLU A 77 -17.69 0.32 35.17
N ILE A 78 -17.04 1.47 34.96
CA ILE A 78 -17.31 2.70 35.70
C ILE A 78 -18.78 3.10 35.54
N LEU A 79 -19.28 3.16 34.30
CA LEU A 79 -20.66 3.57 34.01
C LEU A 79 -21.67 2.58 34.61
N GLN A 80 -21.44 1.27 34.45
CA GLN A 80 -22.33 0.23 34.98
C GLN A 80 -22.36 0.23 36.52
N THR A 81 -21.20 0.34 37.16
CA THR A 81 -21.08 0.40 38.61
C THR A 81 -21.79 1.63 39.15
N THR A 82 -21.66 2.77 38.47
CA THR A 82 -22.32 4.03 38.83
C THR A 82 -23.84 3.87 38.87
N VAL A 83 -24.48 3.43 37.77
CA VAL A 83 -25.95 3.28 37.76
C VAL A 83 -26.43 2.28 38.80
N THR A 84 -25.69 1.19 39.00
CA THR A 84 -26.05 0.11 39.93
C THR A 84 -25.97 0.58 41.38
N GLU A 85 -24.87 1.20 41.78
CA GLU A 85 -24.65 1.60 43.17
C GLU A 85 -25.50 2.83 43.54
N VAL A 86 -25.70 3.77 42.60
CA VAL A 86 -26.62 4.90 42.80
C VAL A 86 -28.07 4.42 42.95
N GLN A 87 -28.52 3.47 42.12
CA GLN A 87 -29.87 2.92 42.19
C GLN A 87 -30.14 2.23 43.53
N LYS A 88 -29.20 1.38 43.98
CA LYS A 88 -29.29 0.71 45.28
C LYS A 88 -29.28 1.72 46.43
N PHE A 89 -28.44 2.73 46.34
CA PHE A 89 -28.29 3.72 47.39
C PHE A 89 -29.55 4.57 47.54
N LEU A 90 -30.02 5.17 46.45
CA LEU A 90 -31.21 6.02 46.45
C LEU A 90 -32.48 5.20 46.61
N GLN A 91 -32.43 3.86 46.49
CA GLN A 91 -33.60 3.00 46.39
C GLN A 91 -34.58 3.53 45.33
N ALA A 92 -34.02 4.02 44.23
CA ALA A 92 -34.79 4.53 43.11
C ALA A 92 -35.26 3.36 42.23
N ASP A 93 -36.39 3.53 41.54
CA ASP A 93 -36.87 2.50 40.62
C ASP A 93 -35.94 2.35 39.41
N ARG A 94 -35.27 3.44 39.03
CA ARG A 94 -34.32 3.45 37.91
C ARG A 94 -33.26 4.52 38.07
N VAL A 95 -32.04 4.21 37.62
CA VAL A 95 -30.98 5.18 37.37
C VAL A 95 -30.43 4.97 35.97
N VAL A 96 -30.27 6.06 35.22
CA VAL A 96 -29.72 6.05 33.87
C VAL A 96 -28.58 7.05 33.75
N LEU A 97 -27.62 6.69 32.90
CA LEU A 97 -26.61 7.61 32.39
C LEU A 97 -26.98 7.96 30.95
N PHE A 98 -27.20 9.23 30.71
CA PHE A 98 -27.54 9.78 29.39
C PHE A 98 -26.33 10.54 28.86
N GLN A 99 -25.67 10.00 27.83
CA GLN A 99 -24.53 10.65 27.19
C GLN A 99 -25.04 11.69 26.19
N ILE A 100 -24.40 12.86 26.18
CA ILE A 100 -24.71 13.93 25.23
C ILE A 100 -23.69 13.85 24.09
N GLU A 101 -24.19 13.83 22.86
CA GLU A 101 -23.39 13.83 21.64
C GLU A 101 -23.04 15.26 21.18
N ALA A 102 -22.07 15.37 20.27
CA ALA A 102 -21.55 16.66 19.80
C ALA A 102 -22.59 17.52 19.05
N ASP A 103 -23.56 16.88 18.41
CA ASP A 103 -24.68 17.52 17.72
C ASP A 103 -25.79 18.00 18.68
N GLY A 104 -25.65 17.71 19.98
CA GLY A 104 -26.62 18.03 21.02
C GLY A 104 -27.73 16.99 21.17
N SER A 105 -27.71 15.88 20.42
CA SER A 105 -28.53 14.70 20.72
C SER A 105 -27.95 13.97 21.93
N GLY A 106 -28.63 12.92 22.41
CA GLY A 106 -28.06 12.09 23.45
C GLY A 106 -28.72 10.72 23.55
N THR A 107 -28.00 9.80 24.18
CA THR A 107 -28.38 8.39 24.25
C THR A 107 -28.23 7.87 25.67
N VAL A 108 -29.09 6.91 26.05
CA VAL A 108 -28.91 6.20 27.32
C VAL A 108 -27.85 5.13 27.14
N VAL A 109 -26.70 5.32 27.80
CA VAL A 109 -25.54 4.42 27.66
C VAL A 109 -25.53 3.31 28.69
N LYS A 110 -26.10 3.55 29.88
CA LYS A 110 -26.28 2.55 30.94
C LYS A 110 -27.55 2.80 31.72
N GLU A 111 -28.15 1.72 32.20
CA GLU A 111 -29.37 1.73 33.01
C GLU A 111 -29.29 0.66 34.10
N ALA A 112 -29.75 1.01 35.30
CA ALA A 112 -30.12 0.08 36.35
C ALA A 112 -31.60 0.30 36.66
N VAL A 113 -32.44 -0.72 36.48
CA VAL A 113 -33.90 -0.63 36.63
C VAL A 113 -34.45 -1.82 37.41
N VAL A 114 -35.40 -1.56 38.31
CA VAL A 114 -36.12 -2.61 39.04
C VAL A 114 -37.04 -3.37 38.06
N PRO A 115 -37.16 -4.71 38.16
CA PRO A 115 -38.04 -5.48 37.29
C PRO A 115 -39.50 -4.97 37.32
N GLY A 116 -40.12 -4.88 36.14
CA GLY A 116 -41.52 -4.46 35.98
C GLY A 116 -41.72 -3.10 35.32
N TRP A 117 -40.65 -2.32 35.09
CA TRP A 117 -40.71 -1.03 34.42
C TRP A 117 -40.16 -1.06 32.98
N PRO A 118 -40.60 -0.16 32.07
CA PRO A 118 -40.12 -0.14 30.67
C PRO A 118 -38.65 0.27 30.57
N VAL A 119 -37.79 -0.59 30.04
CA VAL A 119 -36.33 -0.35 29.86
C VAL A 119 -36.09 0.82 28.88
N MET A 120 -35.21 1.76 29.24
CA MET A 120 -34.78 2.88 28.39
C MET A 120 -33.54 2.56 27.54
N LEU A 121 -32.67 1.67 28.03
CA LEU A 121 -31.42 1.30 27.35
C LEU A 121 -31.69 0.76 25.93
N GLY A 122 -31.01 1.34 24.95
CA GLY A 122 -31.13 0.95 23.54
C GLY A 122 -32.37 1.47 22.81
N GLN A 123 -33.21 2.29 23.46
CA GLN A 123 -34.29 3.00 22.78
C GLN A 123 -33.81 4.36 22.27
N ASN A 124 -34.28 4.77 21.08
CA ASN A 124 -34.00 6.10 20.55
C ASN A 124 -34.90 7.12 21.27
N ILE A 125 -34.31 7.89 22.19
CA ILE A 125 -35.01 8.89 23.00
C ILE A 125 -34.91 10.23 22.25
N ASP A 126 -35.86 10.49 21.35
CA ASP A 126 -36.05 11.83 20.77
C ASP A 126 -37.04 12.58 21.66
N ASP A 127 -36.55 13.59 22.38
CA ASP A 127 -37.39 14.52 23.13
C ASP A 127 -37.61 15.78 22.27
N PRO A 128 -38.81 15.95 21.66
CA PRO A 128 -39.08 17.04 20.73
C PRO A 128 -38.94 18.44 21.35
N CYS A 129 -38.96 18.53 22.69
CA CYS A 129 -38.88 19.77 23.45
C CYS A 129 -37.52 20.01 24.11
N PHE A 130 -36.59 19.09 23.88
CA PHE A 130 -35.25 19.14 24.46
C PHE A 130 -34.25 19.90 23.58
N ARG A 131 -34.66 20.46 22.44
CA ARG A 131 -33.73 21.13 21.52
C ARG A 131 -33.25 22.49 22.04
N GLN A 132 -31.91 22.60 22.07
CA GLN A 132 -31.04 23.74 22.39
C GLN A 132 -31.19 24.41 23.76
N GLU A 133 -32.37 24.84 24.22
CA GLU A 133 -32.46 25.66 25.45
C GLU A 133 -32.28 24.85 26.74
N TYR A 134 -32.75 23.60 26.81
CA TYR A 134 -32.65 22.77 28.02
C TYR A 134 -31.22 22.27 28.25
N LEU A 135 -30.56 21.82 27.18
CA LEU A 135 -29.21 21.28 27.22
C LEU A 135 -28.18 22.37 27.57
N GLU A 136 -28.38 23.60 27.09
CA GLU A 136 -27.58 24.76 27.51
C GLU A 136 -27.71 25.06 29.01
N ARG A 137 -28.90 24.90 29.59
CA ARG A 137 -29.05 25.06 31.05
C ARG A 137 -28.26 24.00 31.81
N TYR A 138 -28.22 22.76 31.35
CA TYR A 138 -27.37 21.72 31.96
C TYR A 138 -25.88 21.97 31.73
N ARG A 139 -25.47 22.49 30.56
CA ARG A 139 -24.10 22.97 30.32
C ARG A 139 -23.68 24.06 31.32
N GLN A 140 -24.63 24.88 31.78
CA GLN A 140 -24.44 25.90 32.81
C GLN A 140 -24.52 25.36 34.26
N GLY A 141 -24.67 24.04 34.44
CA GLY A 141 -24.70 23.40 35.77
C GLY A 141 -26.09 23.33 36.41
N ARG A 142 -27.18 23.44 35.63
CA ARG A 142 -28.55 23.24 36.15
C ARG A 142 -28.70 21.86 36.76
N VAL A 143 -29.31 21.81 37.93
CA VAL A 143 -29.87 20.58 38.53
C VAL A 143 -31.38 20.61 38.35
N SER A 144 -31.98 19.48 37.96
CA SER A 144 -33.44 19.38 37.82
C SER A 144 -34.00 18.41 38.84
N VAL A 145 -34.99 18.89 39.61
CA VAL A 145 -35.69 18.12 40.64
C VAL A 145 -37.19 18.22 40.36
N ILE A 146 -37.82 17.10 40.04
CA ILE A 146 -39.25 16.97 39.81
C ILE A 146 -39.77 15.94 40.81
N GLU A 147 -40.54 16.39 41.80
CA GLU A 147 -41.08 15.53 42.84
C GLU A 147 -42.36 14.79 42.40
N ASP A 148 -43.17 15.47 41.59
CA ASP A 148 -44.42 14.96 41.03
C ASP A 148 -44.58 15.46 39.59
N LEU A 149 -44.51 14.54 38.64
CA LEU A 149 -44.62 14.83 37.22
C LEU A 149 -45.99 15.43 36.85
N GLU A 150 -47.08 14.99 37.50
CA GLU A 150 -48.45 15.41 37.15
C GLU A 150 -48.74 16.87 37.56
N ASN A 151 -48.03 17.36 38.56
CA ASN A 151 -48.16 18.71 39.10
C ASN A 151 -46.94 19.60 38.79
N SER A 152 -46.10 19.21 37.82
CA SER A 152 -44.86 19.91 37.48
C SER A 152 -45.06 21.02 36.43
N ASP A 153 -44.27 22.09 36.54
CA ASP A 153 -44.26 23.22 35.60
C ASP A 153 -43.23 23.00 34.46
N ILE A 154 -43.31 21.84 33.81
CA ILE A 154 -42.44 21.47 32.67
C ILE A 154 -43.26 21.28 31.40
N GLU A 155 -42.59 21.32 30.25
CA GLU A 155 -43.28 21.29 28.96
C GLU A 155 -44.01 19.96 28.72
N VAL A 156 -45.22 20.05 28.14
CA VAL A 156 -46.17 18.92 27.99
C VAL A 156 -45.58 17.73 27.20
N CYS A 157 -44.76 18.03 26.21
CA CYS A 157 -43.99 17.06 25.44
C CYS A 157 -42.96 16.28 26.29
N HIS A 158 -42.23 16.95 27.17
CA HIS A 158 -41.31 16.31 28.10
C HIS A 158 -42.05 15.44 29.13
N ILE A 159 -43.23 15.90 29.59
CA ILE A 159 -44.13 15.08 30.42
C ILE A 159 -44.52 13.80 29.69
N LYS A 160 -44.94 13.88 28.42
CA LYS A 160 -45.33 12.70 27.62
C LYS A 160 -44.18 11.70 27.47
N LEU A 161 -42.96 12.18 27.25
CA LEU A 161 -41.78 11.33 27.18
C LEU A 161 -41.54 10.59 28.49
N LEU A 162 -41.50 11.32 29.61
CA LEU A 162 -41.30 10.73 30.94
C LEU A 162 -42.42 9.72 31.30
N GLN A 163 -43.66 10.00 30.88
CA GLN A 163 -44.80 9.09 31.05
C GLN A 163 -44.68 7.78 30.25
N GLN A 164 -44.10 7.81 29.05
CA GLN A 164 -43.85 6.58 28.25
C GLN A 164 -43.03 5.56 29.02
N PHE A 165 -42.13 6.04 29.88
CA PHE A 165 -41.27 5.23 30.73
C PHE A 165 -41.77 5.08 32.16
N SER A 166 -43.04 5.42 32.40
CA SER A 166 -43.71 5.33 33.71
C SER A 166 -43.05 6.18 34.80
N VAL A 167 -42.36 7.27 34.46
CA VAL A 167 -41.72 8.14 35.46
C VAL A 167 -42.76 9.00 36.18
N LYS A 168 -42.66 9.09 37.51
CA LYS A 168 -43.50 9.90 38.40
C LYS A 168 -42.71 10.98 39.14
N ALA A 169 -41.45 10.74 39.45
CA ALA A 169 -40.49 11.74 39.96
C ALA A 169 -39.15 11.59 39.24
N ASN A 170 -38.43 12.69 39.04
CA ASN A 170 -37.22 12.74 38.24
C ASN A 170 -36.16 13.66 38.89
N LEU A 171 -34.93 13.16 39.04
CA LEU A 171 -33.78 13.89 39.55
C LEU A 171 -32.63 13.79 38.55
N VAL A 172 -32.16 14.93 38.04
CA VAL A 172 -31.17 15.01 36.96
C VAL A 172 -29.95 15.83 37.39
N MET A 173 -28.76 15.23 37.26
CA MET A 173 -27.47 15.85 37.55
C MET A 173 -26.58 15.88 36.31
N PRO A 174 -25.95 17.02 35.97
CA PRO A 174 -24.96 17.07 34.90
C PRO A 174 -23.64 16.42 35.35
N ILE A 175 -23.02 15.68 34.45
CA ILE A 175 -21.69 15.09 34.61
C ILE A 175 -20.71 15.92 33.77
N PHE A 176 -19.72 16.51 34.43
CA PHE A 176 -18.68 17.28 33.75
C PHE A 176 -17.39 16.48 33.63
N GLN A 177 -16.90 16.34 32.39
CA GLN A 177 -15.53 15.92 32.15
C GLN A 177 -14.68 17.18 31.98
N ARG A 178 -13.91 17.53 33.01
CA ARG A 178 -13.17 18.81 33.12
C ARG A 178 -14.12 20.02 33.11
N SER A 179 -14.27 20.68 31.97
CA SER A 179 -15.10 21.90 31.80
C SER A 179 -16.19 21.72 30.75
N GLN A 180 -16.33 20.52 30.19
CA GLN A 180 -17.36 20.19 29.22
C GLN A 180 -18.35 19.20 29.84
N ILE A 181 -19.64 19.39 29.56
CA ILE A 181 -20.64 18.41 29.95
C ILE A 181 -20.41 17.15 29.11
N TRP A 182 -20.31 16.00 29.78
CA TRP A 182 -20.21 14.70 29.15
C TRP A 182 -21.60 14.06 29.00
N GLY A 183 -22.46 14.24 30.01
CA GLY A 183 -23.78 13.64 30.04
C GLY A 183 -24.55 13.99 31.29
N LEU A 184 -25.62 13.25 31.56
CA LEU A 184 -26.51 13.41 32.70
C LEU A 184 -26.59 12.11 33.49
N LEU A 185 -26.52 12.21 34.81
CA LEU A 185 -26.88 11.15 35.75
C LEU A 185 -28.30 11.39 36.22
N ILE A 186 -29.20 10.46 35.92
CA ILE A 186 -30.64 10.64 36.11
C ILE A 186 -31.17 9.53 37.00
N ALA A 187 -31.92 9.89 38.04
CA ALA A 187 -32.66 8.97 38.90
C ALA A 187 -34.17 9.18 38.73
N HIS A 188 -34.90 8.09 38.49
CA HIS A 188 -36.36 8.10 38.36
C HIS A 188 -37.02 7.32 39.50
N GLN A 189 -38.16 7.83 39.97
CA GLN A 189 -39.16 7.06 40.68
C GLN A 189 -40.35 6.83 39.73
N CYS A 190 -40.75 5.58 39.55
CA CYS A 190 -41.82 5.17 38.65
C CYS A 190 -43.10 4.78 39.40
N ALA A 191 -42.98 4.25 40.62
CA ALA A 191 -44.11 3.76 41.41
C ALA A 191 -45.02 4.90 41.93
N THR A 192 -44.42 5.95 42.49
CA THR A 192 -45.13 7.07 43.12
C THR A 192 -44.36 8.39 42.95
N PRO A 193 -45.02 9.55 43.10
CA PRO A 193 -44.33 10.80 43.37
C PRO A 193 -43.38 10.67 44.57
N ARG A 194 -42.27 11.41 44.55
CA ARG A 194 -41.20 11.32 45.57
C ARG A 194 -40.60 12.70 45.83
N GLN A 195 -40.57 13.09 47.10
CA GLN A 195 -39.80 14.26 47.52
C GLN A 195 -38.32 13.89 47.64
N TRP A 196 -37.48 14.57 46.86
CA TRP A 196 -36.03 14.37 46.89
C TRP A 196 -35.42 15.20 48.01
N THR A 197 -34.74 14.55 48.94
CA THR A 197 -34.10 15.24 50.07
C THR A 197 -32.86 16.01 49.62
N SER A 198 -32.50 17.08 50.34
CA SER A 198 -31.28 17.85 50.03
C SER A 198 -30.01 16.98 50.03
N PHE A 199 -29.98 15.96 50.90
CA PHE A 199 -28.87 15.01 50.97
C PHE A 199 -28.77 14.14 49.71
N GLU A 200 -29.89 13.67 49.15
CA GLU A 200 -29.88 12.86 47.93
C GLU A 200 -29.41 13.69 46.73
N THR A 201 -29.86 14.94 46.64
CA THR A 201 -29.44 15.92 45.63
C THR A 201 -27.94 16.21 45.75
N GLU A 202 -27.44 16.54 46.94
CA GLU A 202 -26.00 16.81 47.19
C GLU A 202 -25.12 15.58 46.93
N LEU A 203 -25.56 14.40 47.34
CA LEU A 203 -24.85 13.15 47.10
C LEU A 203 -24.77 12.84 45.61
N LEU A 204 -25.89 12.90 44.90
CA LEU A 204 -25.93 12.56 43.47
C LEU A 204 -25.08 13.53 42.66
N GLN A 205 -25.09 14.82 43.02
CA GLN A 205 -24.19 15.82 42.44
C GLN A 205 -22.72 15.47 42.70
N GLY A 206 -22.35 15.19 43.95
CA GLY A 206 -20.98 14.80 44.28
C GLY A 206 -20.53 13.52 43.56
N LEU A 207 -21.42 12.54 43.39
CA LEU A 207 -21.13 11.32 42.62
C LEU A 207 -20.98 11.62 41.13
N ALA A 208 -21.81 12.50 40.54
CA ALA A 208 -21.65 12.94 39.16
C ALA A 208 -20.26 13.59 38.92
N ASP A 209 -19.78 14.41 39.85
CA ASP A 209 -18.42 14.97 39.79
C ASP A 209 -17.35 13.87 39.86
N GLN A 210 -17.51 12.86 40.73
CA GLN A 210 -16.56 11.75 40.84
C GLN A 210 -16.51 10.90 39.55
N VAL A 211 -17.66 10.68 38.92
CA VAL A 211 -17.77 9.99 37.63
C VAL A 211 -17.05 10.78 36.56
N GLY A 212 -17.27 12.10 36.48
CA GLY A 212 -16.57 12.97 35.54
C GLY A 212 -15.03 12.90 35.64
N ILE A 213 -14.50 12.81 36.85
CA ILE A 213 -13.06 12.62 37.09
C ILE A 213 -12.60 11.24 36.62
N ALA A 214 -13.34 10.17 36.94
CA ALA A 214 -13.00 8.80 36.53
C ALA A 214 -13.00 8.67 35.00
N LEU A 215 -13.95 9.29 34.31
CA LEU A 215 -14.01 9.36 32.85
C LEU A 215 -12.78 10.07 32.25
N ALA A 216 -12.37 11.20 32.84
CA ALA A 216 -11.18 11.92 32.39
C ALA A 216 -9.89 11.10 32.56
N GLN A 217 -9.80 10.29 33.62
CA GLN A 217 -8.65 9.39 33.85
C GLN A 217 -8.62 8.23 32.85
N SER A 218 -9.77 7.60 32.59
CA SER A 218 -9.91 6.54 31.57
C SER A 218 -9.43 7.02 30.20
N GLN A 219 -9.95 8.16 29.72
CA GLN A 219 -9.60 8.72 28.42
C GLN A 219 -8.11 9.06 28.29
N LEU A 220 -7.51 9.62 29.35
CA LEU A 220 -6.09 9.96 29.36
C LEU A 220 -5.24 8.69 29.24
N LEU A 221 -5.58 7.63 29.98
CA LEU A 221 -4.87 6.36 29.92
C LEU A 221 -4.99 5.71 28.53
N GLU A 222 -6.17 5.74 27.93
CA GLU A 222 -6.39 5.24 26.57
C GLU A 222 -5.56 6.01 25.54
N THR A 223 -5.55 7.34 25.63
CA THR A 223 -4.75 8.20 24.75
C THR A 223 -3.25 7.87 24.86
N VAL A 224 -2.75 7.65 26.08
CA VAL A 224 -1.35 7.28 26.32
C VAL A 224 -1.06 5.89 25.73
N ARG A 225 -1.93 4.90 25.99
CA ARG A 225 -1.79 3.54 25.45
C ARG A 225 -1.81 3.51 23.93
N GLU A 226 -2.72 4.25 23.33
CA GLU A 226 -2.83 4.33 21.88
C GLU A 226 -1.57 4.99 21.28
N SER A 227 -1.07 6.06 21.89
CA SER A 227 0.18 6.70 21.47
C SER A 227 1.38 5.74 21.58
N GLU A 228 1.50 5.00 22.68
CA GLU A 228 2.55 3.98 22.87
C GLU A 228 2.46 2.85 21.84
N GLN A 229 1.24 2.35 21.59
CA GLN A 229 1.00 1.29 20.61
C GLN A 229 1.28 1.76 19.17
N ARG A 230 0.88 2.99 18.81
CA ARG A 230 1.21 3.61 17.53
C ARG A 230 2.73 3.72 17.35
N PHE A 231 3.46 4.20 18.35
CA PHE A 231 4.92 4.27 18.31
C PHE A 231 5.55 2.87 18.13
N SER A 232 5.13 1.90 18.94
CA SER A 232 5.64 0.52 18.88
C SER A 232 5.40 -0.11 17.50
N THR A 233 4.21 0.06 16.94
CA THR A 233 3.85 -0.45 15.61
C THR A 233 4.74 0.16 14.54
N MET A 234 4.84 1.49 14.52
CA MET A 234 5.67 2.22 13.55
C MET A 234 7.15 1.83 13.64
N ALA A 235 7.70 1.77 14.85
CA ALA A 235 9.10 1.42 15.06
C ALA A 235 9.40 -0.01 14.62
N ASN A 236 8.52 -0.97 14.93
CA ASN A 236 8.72 -2.38 14.63
C ASN A 236 8.43 -2.76 13.16
N SER A 237 7.61 -2.00 12.45
CA SER A 237 7.33 -2.22 11.03
C SER A 237 8.31 -1.52 10.08
N ALA A 238 9.12 -0.57 10.60
CA ALA A 238 10.04 0.18 9.76
C ALA A 238 11.19 -0.72 9.25
N PRO A 239 11.55 -0.67 7.95
CA PRO A 239 12.64 -1.46 7.37
C PRO A 239 14.02 -0.86 7.68
N VAL A 240 14.22 -0.42 8.93
CA VAL A 240 15.44 0.19 9.44
C VAL A 240 15.67 -0.34 10.85
N LEU A 241 16.93 -0.55 11.24
CA LEU A 241 17.23 -1.02 12.59
C LEU A 241 17.27 0.21 13.51
N LEU A 242 16.47 0.21 14.57
CA LEU A 242 16.34 1.35 15.48
C LEU A 242 16.82 0.98 16.87
N TRP A 243 17.44 1.95 17.55
CA TRP A 243 17.90 1.81 18.92
C TRP A 243 17.69 3.11 19.71
N ILE A 244 17.55 2.98 21.03
CA ILE A 244 17.46 4.11 21.97
C ILE A 244 18.40 3.84 23.13
N SER A 245 19.05 4.89 23.65
CA SER A 245 19.83 4.83 24.88
C SER A 245 19.27 5.74 25.97
N GLY A 246 19.56 5.39 27.22
CA GLY A 246 19.31 6.24 28.39
C GLY A 246 20.38 7.32 28.60
N THR A 247 20.25 8.03 29.73
CA THR A 247 21.21 9.05 30.20
C THR A 247 22.50 8.48 30.77
N ASP A 248 22.57 7.17 30.93
CA ASP A 248 23.77 6.40 31.29
C ASP A 248 24.54 5.86 30.07
N GLY A 249 24.05 6.15 28.86
CA GLY A 249 24.65 5.67 27.61
C GLY A 249 24.32 4.22 27.27
N ARG A 250 23.52 3.53 28.09
CA ARG A 250 23.13 2.14 27.87
C ARG A 250 21.90 2.06 26.98
N TYR A 251 21.87 1.06 26.10
CA TYR A 251 20.77 0.94 25.14
C TYR A 251 19.57 0.30 25.83
N THR A 252 18.42 0.96 25.77
CA THR A 252 17.19 0.58 26.49
C THR A 252 16.12 0.00 25.57
N PHE A 253 16.24 0.19 24.25
CA PHE A 253 15.29 -0.31 23.29
C PHE A 253 15.95 -0.61 21.95
N PHE A 254 15.44 -1.65 21.29
CA PHE A 254 15.69 -2.01 19.90
C PHE A 254 14.36 -2.42 19.25
N ASN A 255 14.15 -2.07 17.98
CA ASN A 255 12.96 -2.50 17.25
C ASN A 255 13.06 -3.95 16.74
N GLN A 256 11.94 -4.50 16.29
CA GLN A 256 11.87 -5.86 15.77
C GLN A 256 12.79 -6.10 14.56
N SER A 257 12.98 -5.08 13.71
CA SER A 257 13.91 -5.16 12.57
C SER A 257 15.35 -5.40 13.03
N TRP A 258 15.82 -4.75 14.11
CA TRP A 258 17.12 -5.04 14.72
C TRP A 258 17.21 -6.49 15.21
N LEU A 259 16.22 -6.95 15.98
CA LEU A 259 16.22 -8.29 16.55
C LEU A 259 16.21 -9.39 15.48
N ASN A 260 15.47 -9.17 14.39
CA ASN A 260 15.46 -10.06 13.23
C ASN A 260 16.80 -10.04 12.50
N PHE A 261 17.45 -8.87 12.39
CA PHE A 261 18.75 -8.72 11.76
C PHE A 261 19.85 -9.44 12.55
N THR A 262 19.92 -9.27 13.87
CA THR A 262 20.96 -9.88 14.71
C THR A 262 20.64 -11.31 15.13
N GLY A 263 19.37 -11.71 15.08
CA GLY A 263 18.89 -13.01 15.57
C GLY A 263 18.91 -13.14 17.10
N ARG A 264 19.07 -12.02 17.83
CA ARG A 264 19.13 -11.99 19.29
C ARG A 264 17.84 -11.48 19.91
N SER A 265 17.59 -11.86 21.16
CA SER A 265 16.48 -11.33 21.93
C SER A 265 16.80 -9.95 22.50
N LEU A 266 15.76 -9.13 22.76
CA LEU A 266 15.92 -7.81 23.38
C LEU A 266 16.71 -7.87 24.71
N ALA A 267 16.48 -8.91 25.52
CA ALA A 267 17.18 -9.10 26.80
C ALA A 267 18.69 -9.31 26.64
N GLN A 268 19.14 -9.84 25.50
CA GLN A 268 20.56 -10.02 25.19
C GLN A 268 21.20 -8.76 24.63
N GLU A 269 20.42 -7.87 24.02
CA GLU A 269 20.88 -6.64 23.36
C GLU A 269 20.94 -5.44 24.30
N ILE A 270 19.99 -5.34 25.24
CA ILE A 270 19.91 -4.23 26.21
C ILE A 270 21.25 -4.03 26.95
N GLY A 271 21.61 -2.76 27.12
CA GLY A 271 22.90 -2.36 27.67
C GLY A 271 24.00 -2.41 26.61
N ASP A 272 24.92 -3.35 26.80
CA ASP A 272 26.17 -3.47 26.03
C ASP A 272 26.17 -4.69 25.08
N GLY A 273 25.02 -5.36 24.91
CA GLY A 273 24.90 -6.60 24.14
C GLY A 273 25.34 -6.48 22.69
N TRP A 274 25.05 -5.34 22.07
CA TRP A 274 25.39 -5.02 20.69
C TRP A 274 26.91 -4.98 20.43
N LEU A 275 27.74 -4.70 21.44
CA LEU A 275 29.20 -4.63 21.29
C LEU A 275 29.80 -5.96 20.84
N GLN A 276 29.14 -7.08 21.15
CA GLN A 276 29.59 -8.42 20.77
C GLN A 276 29.41 -8.71 19.27
N LEU A 277 28.59 -7.93 18.59
CA LEU A 277 28.28 -8.10 17.17
C LEU A 277 29.13 -7.18 16.28
N VAL A 278 29.79 -6.19 16.84
CA VAL A 278 30.67 -5.28 16.11
C VAL A 278 31.96 -5.99 15.75
N HIS A 279 32.43 -5.82 14.51
CA HIS A 279 33.70 -6.40 14.10
C HIS A 279 34.86 -5.92 15.00
N PRO A 280 35.81 -6.78 15.43
CA PRO A 280 36.83 -6.43 16.41
C PRO A 280 37.70 -5.21 16.05
N GLU A 281 37.97 -5.01 14.75
CA GLU A 281 38.73 -3.85 14.26
C GLU A 281 37.97 -2.53 14.37
N ASP A 282 36.63 -2.57 14.33
CA ASP A 282 35.78 -1.38 14.29
C ASP A 282 35.29 -0.99 15.70
N LEU A 283 35.38 -1.91 16.68
CA LEU A 283 34.85 -1.75 18.03
C LEU A 283 35.37 -0.50 18.74
N ARG A 284 36.68 -0.26 18.69
CA ARG A 284 37.31 0.90 19.34
C ARG A 284 36.83 2.22 18.72
N TYR A 285 36.81 2.29 17.39
CA TYR A 285 36.32 3.44 16.65
C TYR A 285 34.85 3.74 16.98
N CYS A 286 34.01 2.70 17.07
CA CYS A 286 32.61 2.84 17.44
C CYS A 286 32.45 3.42 18.84
N LEU A 287 33.13 2.83 19.84
CA LEU A 287 33.04 3.26 21.24
C LEU A 287 33.52 4.70 21.44
N ASP A 288 34.67 5.06 20.86
CA ASP A 288 35.23 6.41 21.01
C ASP A 288 34.35 7.47 20.34
N THR A 289 33.75 7.15 19.17
CA THR A 289 32.81 8.04 18.49
C THR A 289 31.54 8.27 19.32
N TYR A 290 30.95 7.19 19.86
CA TYR A 290 29.74 7.28 20.67
C TYR A 290 30.00 8.02 21.99
N ARG A 291 31.12 7.73 22.67
CA ARG A 291 31.50 8.41 23.91
C ARG A 291 31.65 9.91 23.70
N ARG A 292 32.39 10.32 22.65
CA ARG A 292 32.58 11.73 22.32
C ARG A 292 31.24 12.42 22.04
N ALA A 293 30.39 11.81 21.22
CA ALA A 293 29.08 12.37 20.90
C ALA A 293 28.23 12.53 22.18
N PHE A 294 28.24 11.53 23.05
CA PHE A 294 27.50 11.57 24.32
C PHE A 294 27.96 12.70 25.25
N GLU A 295 29.27 12.96 25.32
CA GLU A 295 29.86 14.07 26.08
C GLU A 295 29.51 15.44 25.48
N THR A 296 29.55 15.59 24.16
CA THR A 296 29.27 16.86 23.48
C THR A 296 27.78 17.10 23.23
N ARG A 297 26.94 16.06 23.33
CA ARG A 297 25.50 16.06 23.01
C ARG A 297 25.24 16.46 21.56
N GLU A 298 26.10 15.97 20.66
CA GLU A 298 26.01 16.23 19.23
C GLU A 298 25.53 14.99 18.47
N THR A 299 24.94 15.21 17.30
CA THR A 299 24.64 14.13 16.34
C THR A 299 25.94 13.50 15.87
N PHE A 300 25.96 12.17 15.74
CA PHE A 300 27.07 11.45 15.14
C PHE A 300 26.62 10.57 13.98
N GLN A 301 27.57 10.28 13.09
CA GLN A 301 27.44 9.27 12.05
C GLN A 301 28.71 8.42 12.04
N ARG A 302 28.55 7.11 11.86
CA ARG A 302 29.67 6.17 11.75
C ARG A 302 29.30 4.99 10.84
N GLU A 303 30.31 4.48 10.13
CA GLU A 303 30.20 3.26 9.35
C GLU A 303 31.04 2.16 10.01
N TYR A 304 30.46 1.00 10.22
CA TYR A 304 31.16 -0.15 10.81
C TYR A 304 30.54 -1.48 10.38
N ARG A 305 31.26 -2.56 10.60
CA ARG A 305 30.77 -3.91 10.32
C ARG A 305 30.01 -4.46 11.53
N LEU A 306 28.76 -4.86 11.31
CA LEU A 306 27.90 -5.51 12.29
C LEU A 306 27.57 -6.93 11.82
N GLN A 307 27.65 -7.89 12.73
CA GLN A 307 27.34 -9.28 12.46
C GLN A 307 25.82 -9.51 12.41
N ARG A 308 25.36 -10.13 11.32
CA ARG A 308 23.98 -10.58 11.11
C ARG A 308 23.76 -11.98 11.70
N ALA A 309 22.50 -12.40 11.83
CA ALA A 309 22.09 -13.70 12.38
C ALA A 309 22.79 -14.93 11.73
N ASP A 310 23.17 -14.84 10.46
CA ASP A 310 23.88 -15.88 9.71
C ASP A 310 25.41 -15.81 9.84
N GLN A 311 25.91 -15.01 10.78
CA GLN A 311 27.33 -14.76 11.06
C GLN A 311 28.08 -13.96 9.99
N GLU A 312 27.41 -13.51 8.93
CA GLU A 312 27.97 -12.60 7.94
C GLU A 312 28.11 -11.19 8.52
N TYR A 313 29.22 -10.51 8.21
CA TYR A 313 29.38 -9.09 8.54
C TYR A 313 28.80 -8.21 7.44
N ARG A 314 27.92 -7.30 7.81
CA ARG A 314 27.34 -6.27 6.94
C ARG A 314 27.84 -4.90 7.33
N TRP A 315 28.05 -4.04 6.34
CA TRP A 315 28.38 -2.63 6.58
C TRP A 315 27.14 -1.87 7.00
N ILE A 316 27.20 -1.25 8.16
CA ILE A 316 26.10 -0.48 8.75
C ILE A 316 26.50 0.99 8.84
N LEU A 317 25.64 1.86 8.31
CA LEU A 317 25.66 3.29 8.60
C LEU A 317 24.76 3.55 9.82
N ASP A 318 25.38 3.96 10.91
CA ASP A 318 24.70 4.30 12.17
C ASP A 318 24.68 5.81 12.37
N THR A 319 23.48 6.35 12.57
CA THR A 319 23.24 7.76 12.86
C THR A 319 22.54 7.89 14.20
N GLY A 320 23.15 8.59 15.15
CA GLY A 320 22.55 8.85 16.47
C GLY A 320 22.34 10.33 16.73
N VAL A 321 21.15 10.68 17.23
CA VAL A 321 20.73 12.04 17.57
C VAL A 321 20.41 12.14 19.07
N PRO A 322 20.85 13.19 19.78
CA PRO A 322 20.53 13.40 21.18
C PRO A 322 19.04 13.70 21.39
N ARG A 323 18.48 13.16 22.46
CA ARG A 323 17.10 13.41 22.90
C ARG A 323 17.08 14.31 24.12
N PHE A 324 16.10 15.20 24.15
CA PHE A 324 15.85 16.10 25.28
C PHE A 324 14.39 16.02 25.72
N MET A 325 14.17 16.14 27.02
CA MET A 325 12.84 16.29 27.60
C MET A 325 12.31 17.71 27.35
N PRO A 326 11.00 17.97 27.52
CA PRO A 326 10.42 19.31 27.34
C PRO A 326 11.04 20.40 28.23
N ASP A 327 11.64 20.03 29.37
CA ASP A 327 12.35 20.95 30.28
C ASP A 327 13.81 21.24 29.84
N GLY A 328 14.25 20.71 28.70
CA GLY A 328 15.60 20.86 28.17
C GLY A 328 16.63 19.91 28.79
N SER A 329 16.24 19.03 29.71
CA SER A 329 17.14 18.01 30.27
C SER A 329 17.47 16.93 29.24
N PHE A 330 18.71 16.45 29.25
CA PHE A 330 19.18 15.41 28.35
C PHE A 330 18.57 14.05 28.71
N ALA A 331 18.07 13.33 27.70
CA ALA A 331 17.30 12.09 27.85
C ALA A 331 17.97 10.86 27.21
N GLY A 332 19.21 10.99 26.73
CA GLY A 332 19.93 9.94 26.00
C GLY A 332 19.90 10.15 24.48
N TYR A 333 20.01 9.07 23.71
CA TYR A 333 20.08 9.10 22.24
C TYR A 333 18.99 8.25 21.61
N ILE A 334 18.66 8.56 20.36
CA ILE A 334 17.94 7.68 19.44
C ILE A 334 18.71 7.61 18.14
N GLY A 335 18.77 6.43 17.55
CA GLY A 335 19.48 6.27 16.29
C GLY A 335 18.90 5.20 15.39
N SER A 336 19.41 5.22 14.17
CA SER A 336 19.08 4.28 13.12
C SER A 336 20.33 3.70 12.51
N CYS A 337 20.25 2.43 12.15
CA CYS A 337 21.27 1.68 11.46
C CYS A 337 20.72 1.20 10.12
N ILE A 338 21.41 1.55 9.04
CA ILE A 338 21.04 1.23 7.66
C ILE A 338 22.12 0.32 7.07
N ASP A 339 21.73 -0.80 6.47
CA ASP A 339 22.67 -1.66 5.73
C ASP A 339 23.09 -0.96 4.43
N ILE A 340 24.41 -0.75 4.29
CA ILE A 340 25.05 -0.09 3.14
C ILE A 340 25.98 -1.04 2.38
N SER A 341 25.91 -2.35 2.65
CA SER A 341 26.76 -3.37 2.00
C SER A 341 26.66 -3.34 0.49
N ASP A 342 25.44 -3.40 -0.07
CA ASP A 342 25.20 -3.44 -1.51
C ASP A 342 25.73 -2.17 -2.20
N ARG A 343 25.55 -1.01 -1.55
CA ARG A 343 26.07 0.25 -2.05
C ARG A 343 27.59 0.24 -2.13
N ARG A 344 28.26 -0.27 -1.10
CA ARG A 344 29.73 -0.37 -1.07
C ARG A 344 30.27 -1.35 -2.09
N GLU A 345 29.59 -2.47 -2.30
CA GLU A 345 29.98 -3.44 -3.34
C GLU A 345 29.94 -2.81 -4.74
N ILE A 346 28.87 -2.07 -5.04
CA ILE A 346 28.74 -1.33 -6.31
C ILE A 346 29.84 -0.27 -6.46
N GLU A 347 30.12 0.51 -5.40
CA GLU A 347 31.19 1.52 -5.43
C GLU A 347 32.57 0.86 -5.66
N GLN A 348 32.85 -0.26 -5.01
CA GLN A 348 34.11 -1.01 -5.18
C GLN A 348 34.27 -1.57 -6.60
N LEU A 349 33.23 -2.21 -7.14
CA LEU A 349 33.24 -2.74 -8.51
C LEU A 349 33.48 -1.63 -9.54
N LYS A 350 32.93 -0.44 -9.30
CA LYS A 350 33.14 0.74 -10.14
C LYS A 350 34.60 1.20 -10.11
N ASP A 351 35.19 1.29 -8.93
CA ASP A 351 36.59 1.73 -8.77
C ASP A 351 37.58 0.72 -9.39
N GLU A 352 37.32 -0.57 -9.23
CA GLU A 352 38.10 -1.64 -9.86
C GLU A 352 37.99 -1.56 -11.39
N PHE A 353 36.78 -1.36 -11.93
CA PHE A 353 36.55 -1.17 -13.36
C PHE A 353 37.33 0.04 -13.92
N VAL A 354 37.26 1.19 -13.26
CA VAL A 354 37.98 2.41 -13.69
C VAL A 354 39.49 2.20 -13.70
N SER A 355 40.02 1.50 -12.68
CA SER A 355 41.44 1.17 -12.58
C SER A 355 41.90 0.26 -13.74
N LEU A 356 41.14 -0.80 -14.05
CA LEU A 356 41.43 -1.73 -15.13
C LEU A 356 41.39 -1.07 -16.51
N VAL A 357 40.34 -0.28 -16.79
CA VAL A 357 40.21 0.46 -18.06
C VAL A 357 41.38 1.42 -18.25
N SER A 358 41.76 2.15 -17.18
CA SER A 358 42.89 3.08 -17.22
C SER A 358 44.20 2.38 -17.57
N HIS A 359 44.42 1.15 -17.08
CA HIS A 359 45.60 0.35 -17.39
C HIS A 359 45.58 -0.12 -18.85
N GLU A 360 44.48 -0.71 -19.33
CA GLU A 360 44.37 -1.28 -20.69
C GLU A 360 44.40 -0.23 -21.81
N LEU A 361 43.99 1.02 -21.52
CA LEU A 361 44.14 2.14 -22.46
C LEU A 361 45.57 2.70 -22.51
N ARG A 362 46.26 2.73 -21.36
CA ARG A 362 47.61 3.34 -21.26
C ARG A 362 48.66 2.56 -22.03
N THR A 363 48.66 1.24 -21.95
CA THR A 363 49.68 0.37 -22.59
C THR A 363 49.78 0.54 -24.12
N PRO A 364 48.69 0.45 -24.92
CA PRO A 364 48.76 0.69 -26.36
C PRO A 364 49.12 2.15 -26.67
N LEU A 365 48.62 3.11 -25.88
CA LEU A 365 48.93 4.54 -26.07
C LEU A 365 50.42 4.84 -25.90
N THR A 366 51.08 4.28 -24.88
CA THR A 366 52.53 4.41 -24.69
C THR A 366 53.31 3.78 -25.85
N SER A 367 52.84 2.65 -26.39
CA SER A 367 53.48 1.98 -27.53
C SER A 367 53.36 2.78 -28.83
N ILE A 368 52.22 3.43 -29.07
CA ILE A 368 52.00 4.34 -30.21
C ILE A 368 52.93 5.55 -30.10
N LEU A 369 52.96 6.20 -28.94
CA LEU A 369 53.81 7.38 -28.70
C LEU A 369 55.28 7.03 -28.88
N GLY A 370 55.77 5.92 -28.31
CA GLY A 370 57.15 5.48 -28.48
C GLY A 370 57.54 5.18 -29.94
N ALA A 371 56.64 4.57 -30.71
CA ALA A 371 56.87 4.31 -32.13
C ALA A 371 56.92 5.61 -32.97
N LEU A 372 56.01 6.56 -32.68
CA LEU A 372 55.96 7.86 -33.34
C LEU A 372 57.15 8.75 -32.96
N ASP A 373 57.59 8.75 -31.71
CA ASP A 373 58.77 9.51 -31.24
C ASP A 373 60.06 9.01 -31.91
N LEU A 374 60.22 7.69 -32.09
CA LEU A 374 61.36 7.11 -32.80
C LEU A 374 61.37 7.48 -34.30
N LEU A 375 60.20 7.67 -34.90
CA LEU A 375 60.07 8.16 -36.27
C LEU A 375 60.36 9.67 -36.35
N ALA A 376 59.80 10.47 -35.44
CA ALA A 376 59.93 11.92 -35.41
C ALA A 376 61.35 12.39 -35.07
N SER A 377 62.08 11.64 -34.23
CA SER A 377 63.48 11.92 -33.87
C SER A 377 64.46 11.74 -35.04
N GLY A 378 64.01 11.20 -36.18
CA GLY A 378 64.83 11.05 -37.38
C GLY A 378 65.84 9.90 -37.34
N VAL A 379 65.92 9.17 -36.22
CA VAL A 379 66.83 8.03 -35.99
C VAL A 379 66.65 6.93 -37.04
N LEU A 380 65.43 6.77 -37.58
CA LEU A 380 65.07 5.74 -38.56
C LEU A 380 65.12 6.21 -40.04
N ARG A 381 65.60 7.44 -40.34
CA ARG A 381 65.63 7.99 -41.71
C ARG A 381 66.37 7.10 -42.73
N THR A 382 67.39 6.37 -42.29
CA THR A 382 68.20 5.49 -43.14
C THR A 382 67.74 4.03 -43.13
N GLN A 383 66.66 3.71 -42.39
CA GLN A 383 66.18 2.34 -42.16
C GLN A 383 64.68 2.22 -42.49
N PRO A 384 64.29 2.32 -43.78
CA PRO A 384 62.89 2.38 -44.20
C PRO A 384 62.07 1.16 -43.74
N GLU A 385 62.65 -0.04 -43.71
CA GLU A 385 61.96 -1.24 -43.20
C GLU A 385 61.69 -1.22 -41.69
N ARG A 386 62.54 -0.54 -40.90
CA ARG A 386 62.30 -0.37 -39.45
C ARG A 386 61.32 0.76 -39.19
N ALA A 387 61.38 1.83 -39.98
CA ALA A 387 60.38 2.90 -39.95
C ALA A 387 58.98 2.35 -40.28
N GLN A 388 58.86 1.53 -41.33
CA GLN A 388 57.61 0.88 -41.70
C GLN A 388 57.09 -0.02 -40.57
N ARG A 389 57.96 -0.83 -39.95
CA ARG A 389 57.58 -1.64 -38.77
C ARG A 389 57.06 -0.80 -37.60
N MET A 390 57.64 0.37 -37.33
CA MET A 390 57.13 1.26 -36.27
C MET A 390 55.76 1.84 -36.63
N LEU A 391 55.54 2.22 -37.90
CA LEU A 391 54.23 2.65 -38.39
C LEU A 391 53.20 1.52 -38.26
N ASP A 392 53.56 0.30 -38.63
CA ASP A 392 52.68 -0.87 -38.49
C ASP A 392 52.35 -1.14 -37.01
N ILE A 393 53.31 -0.99 -36.09
CA ILE A 393 53.07 -1.11 -34.64
C ILE A 393 52.11 -0.02 -34.15
N ALA A 394 52.30 1.23 -34.57
CA ALA A 394 51.43 2.34 -34.19
C ALA A 394 50.01 2.13 -34.73
N ALA A 395 49.85 1.77 -36.01
CA ALA A 395 48.56 1.51 -36.63
C ALA A 395 47.82 0.34 -35.96
N ASN A 396 48.49 -0.79 -35.73
CA ASN A 396 47.89 -1.94 -35.07
C ASN A 396 47.45 -1.65 -33.62
N ASN A 397 48.22 -0.85 -32.88
CA ASN A 397 47.83 -0.44 -31.52
C ASN A 397 46.68 0.57 -31.52
N ALA A 398 46.61 1.46 -32.53
CA ALA A 398 45.48 2.37 -32.69
C ALA A 398 44.18 1.60 -33.00
N ASP A 399 44.22 0.64 -33.93
CA ASP A 399 43.09 -0.24 -34.23
C ASP A 399 42.67 -1.09 -33.01
N ARG A 400 43.63 -1.48 -32.17
CA ARG A 400 43.35 -2.16 -30.91
C ARG A 400 42.66 -1.23 -29.91
N LEU A 401 43.09 0.02 -29.80
CA LEU A 401 42.50 1.01 -28.91
C LEU A 401 41.05 1.33 -29.31
N VAL A 402 40.79 1.52 -30.61
CA VAL A 402 39.43 1.75 -31.13
C VAL A 402 38.50 0.59 -30.80
N ARG A 403 38.96 -0.65 -31.02
CA ARG A 403 38.18 -1.84 -30.64
C ARG A 403 37.91 -1.90 -29.14
N LEU A 404 38.92 -1.63 -28.30
CA LEU A 404 38.76 -1.67 -26.85
C LEU A 404 37.80 -0.58 -26.33
N ILE A 405 37.84 0.63 -26.91
CA ILE A 405 36.89 1.70 -26.59
C ILE A 405 35.47 1.30 -26.99
N ASN A 406 35.29 0.75 -28.19
CA ASN A 406 33.99 0.28 -28.65
C ASN A 406 33.45 -0.87 -27.78
N ASP A 407 34.31 -1.82 -27.38
CA ASP A 407 33.96 -2.91 -26.46
C ASP A 407 33.49 -2.36 -25.09
N ILE A 408 34.19 -1.36 -24.54
CA ILE A 408 33.81 -0.71 -23.28
C ILE A 408 32.48 0.04 -23.42
N LEU A 409 32.31 0.79 -24.51
CA LEU A 409 31.06 1.51 -24.78
C LEU A 409 29.89 0.55 -24.98
N ASP A 410 30.10 -0.59 -25.64
CA ASP A 410 29.07 -1.62 -25.78
C ASP A 410 28.66 -2.18 -24.40
N ILE A 411 29.62 -2.45 -23.49
CA ILE A 411 29.32 -2.89 -22.13
C ILE A 411 28.51 -1.83 -21.36
N GLU A 412 29.00 -0.59 -21.29
CA GLU A 412 28.32 0.51 -20.58
C GLU A 412 26.91 0.77 -21.12
N ARG A 413 26.74 0.71 -22.44
CA ARG A 413 25.43 0.94 -23.05
C ARG A 413 24.47 -0.23 -22.80
N ILE A 414 24.96 -1.46 -22.70
CA ILE A 414 24.14 -2.62 -22.33
C ILE A 414 23.78 -2.58 -20.83
N GLU A 415 24.72 -2.29 -19.93
CA GLU A 415 24.50 -2.27 -18.47
C GLU A 415 23.63 -1.09 -18.01
N SER A 416 23.77 0.08 -18.63
CA SER A 416 22.93 1.25 -18.32
C SER A 416 21.51 1.15 -18.87
N GLY A 417 21.16 0.05 -19.55
CA GLY A 417 19.87 -0.14 -20.21
C GLY A 417 19.62 0.82 -21.38
N LYS A 418 20.64 1.57 -21.83
CA LYS A 418 20.54 2.55 -22.93
C LYS A 418 20.63 1.92 -24.31
N VAL A 419 21.13 0.69 -24.44
CA VAL A 419 20.96 -0.13 -25.65
C VAL A 419 19.62 -0.85 -25.57
N THR A 420 18.67 -0.36 -26.35
CA THR A 420 17.49 -1.12 -26.74
C THR A 420 17.90 -2.21 -27.72
N MET A 421 17.85 -3.48 -27.30
CA MET A 421 18.02 -4.63 -28.20
C MET A 421 16.90 -4.60 -29.25
N THR A 422 17.25 -4.50 -30.53
CA THR A 422 16.29 -4.51 -31.63
C THR A 422 16.03 -5.95 -32.05
N LYS A 423 15.31 -6.68 -31.19
CA LYS A 423 14.94 -8.07 -31.47
C LYS A 423 13.95 -8.13 -32.62
N GLN A 424 14.21 -9.05 -33.54
CA GLN A 424 13.35 -9.35 -34.68
C GLN A 424 13.31 -10.86 -34.91
N VAL A 425 12.34 -11.32 -35.70
CA VAL A 425 12.29 -12.71 -36.13
C VAL A 425 13.41 -12.92 -37.15
N CYS A 426 14.36 -13.80 -36.84
CA CYS A 426 15.47 -14.14 -37.73
C CYS A 426 15.66 -15.67 -37.82
N ASP A 427 16.24 -16.14 -38.92
CA ASP A 427 16.59 -17.56 -39.08
C ASP A 427 18.02 -17.79 -38.56
N ALA A 428 18.19 -18.77 -37.68
CA ALA A 428 19.49 -19.23 -37.19
C ALA A 428 20.46 -19.58 -38.33
N ALA A 429 19.98 -20.16 -39.43
CA ALA A 429 20.80 -20.51 -40.58
C ALA A 429 21.41 -19.28 -41.26
N ASP A 430 20.63 -18.19 -41.37
CA ASP A 430 21.09 -16.92 -41.96
C ASP A 430 22.18 -16.30 -41.08
N LEU A 431 21.96 -16.24 -39.77
CA LEU A 431 22.94 -15.70 -38.81
C LEU A 431 24.27 -16.47 -38.85
N MET A 432 24.21 -17.81 -38.92
CA MET A 432 25.39 -18.66 -39.03
C MET A 432 26.14 -18.43 -40.34
N THR A 433 25.40 -18.29 -41.44
CA THR A 433 25.96 -18.06 -42.77
C THR A 433 26.65 -16.70 -42.83
N SER A 434 25.96 -15.61 -42.46
CA SER A 434 26.52 -14.25 -42.46
C SER A 434 27.76 -14.13 -41.57
N SER A 435 27.75 -14.75 -40.39
CA SER A 435 28.90 -14.73 -39.48
C SER A 435 30.12 -15.47 -40.06
N SER A 436 29.89 -16.57 -40.79
CA SER A 436 30.95 -17.34 -41.44
C SER A 436 31.55 -16.60 -42.64
N GLU A 437 30.72 -15.97 -43.47
CA GLU A 437 31.14 -15.19 -44.64
C GLU A 437 31.99 -13.99 -44.23
N ALA A 438 31.59 -13.29 -43.16
CA ALA A 438 32.34 -12.17 -42.60
C ALA A 438 33.78 -12.55 -42.19
N LEU A 439 34.01 -13.81 -41.79
CA LEU A 439 35.30 -14.30 -41.33
C LEU A 439 36.06 -15.16 -42.35
N GLN A 440 35.51 -15.39 -43.54
CA GLN A 440 36.13 -16.23 -44.57
C GLN A 440 37.52 -15.71 -44.99
N ASN A 441 37.69 -14.39 -45.10
CA ASN A 441 38.97 -13.77 -45.40
C ASN A 441 40.00 -13.96 -44.27
N MET A 442 39.55 -13.91 -43.01
CA MET A 442 40.42 -14.14 -41.85
C MET A 442 40.87 -15.59 -41.78
N ALA A 443 39.93 -16.53 -41.97
CA ALA A 443 40.22 -17.96 -42.02
C ALA A 443 41.21 -18.31 -43.14
N SER A 444 41.01 -17.75 -44.34
CA SER A 444 41.90 -17.96 -45.49
C SER A 444 43.31 -17.44 -45.23
N LYS A 445 43.45 -16.25 -44.61
CA LYS A 445 44.76 -15.70 -44.20
C LYS A 445 45.45 -16.55 -43.13
N ALA A 446 44.68 -17.15 -42.23
CA ALA A 446 45.19 -18.04 -41.18
C ALA A 446 45.43 -19.48 -41.66
N ASN A 447 45.10 -19.80 -42.93
CA ASN A 447 45.09 -21.15 -43.49
C ASN A 447 44.22 -22.14 -42.68
N VAL A 448 43.05 -21.68 -42.21
CA VAL A 448 42.07 -22.49 -41.45
C VAL A 448 40.84 -22.73 -42.31
N THR A 449 40.31 -23.94 -42.29
CA THR A 449 39.06 -24.29 -43.00
C THR A 449 37.86 -24.08 -42.09
N LEU A 450 36.86 -23.32 -42.53
CA LEU A 450 35.58 -23.18 -41.84
C LEU A 450 34.60 -24.24 -42.34
N SER A 451 34.04 -25.04 -41.42
CA SER A 451 32.99 -26.03 -41.72
C SER A 451 31.71 -25.61 -41.00
N VAL A 452 30.69 -25.23 -41.76
CA VAL A 452 29.42 -24.75 -41.21
C VAL A 452 28.33 -25.77 -41.49
N SER A 453 27.66 -26.23 -40.43
CA SER A 453 26.47 -27.09 -40.49
C SER A 453 25.29 -26.28 -39.97
N THR A 454 24.58 -25.61 -40.88
CA THR A 454 23.44 -24.75 -40.54
C THR A 454 22.23 -25.57 -40.12
N LEU A 455 21.41 -24.98 -39.24
CA LEU A 455 20.11 -25.49 -38.86
C LEU A 455 19.14 -24.32 -38.94
N SER A 456 18.11 -24.45 -39.78
CA SER A 456 17.07 -23.43 -39.87
C SER A 456 16.17 -23.51 -38.62
N ALA A 457 16.06 -22.39 -37.92
CA ALA A 457 15.21 -22.24 -36.75
C ALA A 457 14.87 -20.78 -36.57
N ARG A 458 13.58 -20.46 -36.35
CA ARG A 458 13.14 -19.09 -36.10
C ARG A 458 13.52 -18.68 -34.68
N LEU A 459 14.20 -17.54 -34.56
CA LEU A 459 14.66 -16.97 -33.29
C LEU A 459 14.05 -15.58 -33.12
N TRP A 460 13.68 -15.23 -31.89
CA TRP A 460 13.38 -13.85 -31.50
C TRP A 460 14.65 -13.21 -30.93
N ALA A 461 15.46 -12.65 -31.81
CA ALA A 461 16.78 -12.15 -31.45
C ALA A 461 17.18 -10.90 -32.22
N ASP A 462 18.09 -10.13 -31.66
CA ASP A 462 18.76 -9.03 -32.34
C ASP A 462 19.85 -9.63 -33.25
N PRO A 463 19.66 -9.64 -34.59
CA PRO A 463 20.56 -10.35 -35.49
C PRO A 463 21.97 -9.77 -35.47
N ASP A 464 22.13 -8.46 -35.35
CA ASP A 464 23.45 -7.82 -35.31
C ASP A 464 24.23 -8.26 -34.07
N ARG A 465 23.54 -8.38 -32.92
CA ARG A 465 24.16 -8.82 -31.66
C ARG A 465 24.44 -10.31 -31.64
N ILE A 466 23.58 -11.15 -32.22
CA ILE A 466 23.89 -12.58 -32.35
C ILE A 466 25.03 -12.82 -33.36
N ILE A 467 25.09 -12.06 -34.46
CA ILE A 467 26.23 -12.08 -35.38
C ILE A 467 27.50 -11.64 -34.65
N GLN A 468 27.44 -10.64 -33.77
CA GLN A 468 28.57 -10.23 -32.92
C GLN A 468 29.04 -11.39 -32.02
N VAL A 469 28.12 -12.14 -31.38
CA VAL A 469 28.46 -13.33 -30.58
C VAL A 469 29.17 -14.38 -31.42
N LEU A 470 28.57 -14.78 -32.55
CA LEU A 470 29.11 -15.79 -33.44
C LEU A 470 30.48 -15.38 -34.02
N THR A 471 30.63 -14.12 -34.42
CA THR A 471 31.87 -13.56 -34.94
C THR A 471 32.97 -13.54 -33.88
N ASN A 472 32.64 -13.21 -32.62
CA ASN A 472 33.59 -13.24 -31.50
C ASN A 472 34.06 -14.67 -31.20
N LEU A 473 33.15 -15.65 -31.19
CA LEU A 473 33.51 -17.06 -30.95
C LEU A 473 34.32 -17.65 -32.12
N LEU A 474 33.90 -17.40 -33.36
CA LEU A 474 34.58 -17.88 -34.57
C LEU A 474 35.97 -17.24 -34.75
N SER A 475 36.10 -15.93 -34.54
CA SER A 475 37.40 -15.26 -34.65
C SER A 475 38.38 -15.78 -33.61
N ASN A 476 37.93 -16.07 -32.39
CA ASN A 476 38.75 -16.76 -31.38
C ASN A 476 39.15 -18.17 -31.85
N ALA A 477 38.21 -18.97 -32.34
CA ALA A 477 38.46 -20.31 -32.84
C ALA A 477 39.50 -20.33 -33.99
N ILE A 478 39.38 -19.43 -34.97
CA ILE A 478 40.33 -19.28 -36.08
C ILE A 478 41.71 -18.88 -35.53
N LYS A 479 41.74 -17.89 -34.66
CA LYS A 479 42.97 -17.34 -34.10
C LYS A 479 43.76 -18.36 -33.29
N PHE A 480 43.10 -19.23 -32.52
CA PHE A 480 43.78 -20.21 -31.66
C PHE A 480 44.06 -21.55 -32.35
N SER A 481 43.48 -21.80 -33.53
CA SER A 481 43.75 -23.01 -34.32
C SER A 481 45.09 -22.94 -35.08
N PRO A 482 45.78 -24.08 -35.29
CA PRO A 482 46.97 -24.14 -36.13
C PRO A 482 46.64 -24.08 -37.64
N PRO A 483 47.60 -23.68 -38.51
CA PRO A 483 47.41 -23.72 -39.96
C PRO A 483 47.06 -25.14 -40.44
N GLY A 484 46.08 -25.25 -41.33
CA GLY A 484 45.52 -26.50 -41.85
C GLY A 484 44.40 -27.10 -40.99
N ALA A 485 44.11 -26.52 -39.81
CA ALA A 485 43.02 -26.99 -38.96
C ALA A 485 41.64 -26.63 -39.52
N THR A 486 40.63 -27.38 -39.07
CA THR A 486 39.22 -27.08 -39.33
C THR A 486 38.56 -26.52 -38.08
N VAL A 487 37.77 -25.46 -38.23
CA VAL A 487 36.89 -24.91 -37.20
C VAL A 487 35.45 -25.22 -37.60
N TRP A 488 34.67 -25.79 -36.68
CA TRP A 488 33.28 -26.18 -36.93
C TRP A 488 32.31 -25.21 -36.26
N LEU A 489 31.33 -24.74 -37.03
CA LEU A 489 30.13 -24.08 -36.52
C LEU A 489 28.94 -25.00 -36.79
N SER A 490 28.24 -25.42 -35.75
CA SER A 490 27.05 -26.27 -35.88
C SER A 490 25.96 -25.84 -34.89
N ALA A 491 24.72 -26.19 -35.18
CA ALA A 491 23.61 -25.98 -34.27
C ALA A 491 22.72 -27.23 -34.17
N LYS A 492 22.15 -27.48 -32.99
CA LYS A 492 21.24 -28.59 -32.72
C LYS A 492 20.05 -28.13 -31.89
N LEU A 493 18.86 -28.63 -32.21
CA LEU A 493 17.69 -28.48 -31.34
C LEU A 493 17.86 -29.37 -30.10
N GLN A 494 17.61 -28.79 -28.93
CA GLN A 494 17.67 -29.49 -27.64
C GLN A 494 16.31 -29.38 -26.93
N GLU A 495 15.74 -30.53 -26.58
CA GLU A 495 14.62 -30.63 -25.63
C GLU A 495 15.19 -30.54 -24.21
N GLN A 496 14.52 -29.81 -23.31
CA GLN A 496 14.99 -29.71 -21.91
C GLN A 496 14.95 -31.08 -21.23
N LEU A 497 16.07 -31.47 -20.58
CA LEU A 497 16.05 -32.52 -19.57
C LEU A 497 15.35 -32.00 -18.30
N PRO A 498 14.64 -32.85 -17.54
CA PRO A 498 14.06 -32.48 -16.25
C PRO A 498 15.14 -32.03 -15.26
N SER A 499 14.83 -30.92 -14.60
CA SER A 499 15.63 -30.14 -13.64
C SER A 499 16.32 -30.95 -12.53
N GLN A 500 17.65 -30.88 -12.46
CA GLN A 500 18.41 -31.06 -11.21
C GLN A 500 19.60 -30.09 -11.18
N SER A 501 19.32 -28.80 -11.00
CA SER A 501 20.22 -27.75 -10.48
C SER A 501 19.66 -26.37 -10.88
N ARG A 502 18.74 -25.84 -10.07
CA ARG A 502 18.35 -24.42 -10.12
C ARG A 502 18.84 -23.77 -8.83
N GLU A 503 19.99 -23.15 -8.88
CA GLU A 503 20.35 -22.07 -7.95
C GLU A 503 20.34 -20.75 -8.73
N PHE A 504 19.53 -19.83 -8.21
CA PHE A 504 19.52 -18.38 -8.40
C PHE A 504 19.69 -17.84 -9.84
N HIS A 505 18.57 -17.64 -10.53
CA HIS A 505 18.07 -16.34 -11.00
C HIS A 505 16.70 -16.56 -11.66
N GLN A 506 15.70 -15.79 -11.22
CA GLN A 506 14.28 -15.98 -11.52
C GLN A 506 13.88 -15.43 -12.89
N SER A 507 13.07 -16.24 -13.58
CA SER A 507 11.91 -15.91 -14.43
C SER A 507 12.09 -15.17 -15.76
N LEU A 508 11.80 -15.90 -16.86
CA LEU A 508 11.10 -15.44 -18.09
C LEU A 508 10.98 -16.52 -19.19
N ILE A 509 11.34 -17.79 -18.94
CA ILE A 509 11.27 -18.86 -19.96
C ILE A 509 10.18 -19.87 -19.59
N PRO A 510 9.15 -20.09 -20.44
CA PRO A 510 8.16 -21.15 -20.26
C PRO A 510 8.83 -22.52 -20.15
N ALA A 511 8.25 -23.41 -19.33
CA ALA A 511 8.78 -24.75 -19.07
C ALA A 511 8.87 -25.67 -20.32
N ASP A 512 8.29 -25.26 -21.46
CA ASP A 512 8.23 -26.01 -22.72
C ASP A 512 9.05 -25.39 -23.87
N ALA A 513 9.91 -24.40 -23.60
CA ALA A 513 10.65 -23.72 -24.66
C ALA A 513 11.76 -24.62 -25.25
N ARG A 514 11.57 -25.10 -26.48
CA ARG A 514 12.65 -25.71 -27.29
C ARG A 514 13.79 -24.70 -27.41
N GLN A 515 15.03 -25.15 -27.20
CA GLN A 515 16.22 -24.31 -27.34
C GLN A 515 17.07 -24.80 -28.50
N ILE A 516 17.70 -23.88 -29.22
CA ILE A 516 18.75 -24.20 -30.19
C ILE A 516 20.09 -24.05 -29.48
N LYS A 517 20.91 -25.08 -29.52
CA LYS A 517 22.27 -25.11 -29.00
C LYS A 517 23.23 -24.91 -30.16
N PHE A 518 23.87 -23.74 -30.20
CA PHE A 518 24.98 -23.45 -31.10
C PHE A 518 26.28 -24.01 -30.51
N GLN A 519 27.18 -24.48 -31.38
CA GLN A 519 28.50 -24.98 -31.03
C GLN A 519 29.53 -24.41 -32.00
N VAL A 520 30.58 -23.78 -31.45
CA VAL A 520 31.80 -23.43 -32.16
C VAL A 520 32.93 -24.29 -31.61
N LYS A 521 33.52 -25.15 -32.44
CA LYS A 521 34.58 -26.08 -32.07
C LYS A 521 35.87 -25.77 -32.83
N ASP A 522 36.98 -25.71 -32.10
CA ASP A 522 38.33 -25.51 -32.63
C ASP A 522 39.28 -26.66 -32.28
N LEU A 523 40.40 -26.74 -33.00
CA LEU A 523 41.53 -27.65 -32.70
C LEU A 523 42.73 -26.87 -32.16
N GLY A 524 42.47 -25.83 -31.37
CA GLY A 524 43.49 -25.00 -30.76
C GLY A 524 44.13 -25.64 -29.53
N ARG A 525 44.78 -24.80 -28.73
CA ARG A 525 45.53 -25.23 -27.53
C ARG A 525 44.67 -25.72 -26.37
N GLY A 526 43.35 -25.53 -26.40
CA GLY A 526 42.47 -25.81 -25.28
C GLY A 526 42.60 -24.82 -24.10
N ILE A 527 41.73 -24.96 -23.10
CA ILE A 527 41.61 -24.10 -21.93
C ILE A 527 41.80 -24.97 -20.67
N PRO A 528 42.64 -24.55 -19.71
CA PRO A 528 42.77 -25.22 -18.41
C PRO A 528 41.44 -25.28 -17.66
N ALA A 529 41.19 -26.37 -16.92
CA ALA A 529 39.91 -26.61 -16.25
C ALA A 529 39.55 -25.54 -15.20
N ASP A 530 40.56 -24.99 -14.51
CA ASP A 530 40.46 -23.90 -13.54
C ASP A 530 40.09 -22.55 -14.17
N MET A 531 40.26 -22.41 -15.49
CA MET A 531 40.00 -21.17 -16.22
C MET A 531 38.66 -21.18 -17.01
N ILE A 532 38.00 -22.33 -17.14
CA ILE A 532 36.82 -22.48 -18.02
C ILE A 532 35.66 -21.55 -17.66
N GLU A 533 35.40 -21.31 -16.38
CA GLU A 533 34.35 -20.38 -15.94
C GLU A 533 34.83 -18.92 -15.92
N THR A 534 36.10 -18.70 -15.58
CA THR A 534 36.66 -17.35 -15.42
C THR A 534 36.89 -16.64 -16.76
N ILE A 535 37.08 -17.35 -17.88
CA ILE A 535 37.25 -16.73 -19.21
C ILE A 535 36.07 -15.84 -19.66
N PHE A 536 34.88 -16.02 -19.09
CA PHE A 536 33.71 -15.17 -19.37
C PHE A 536 33.67 -13.90 -18.52
N GLY A 537 34.62 -13.73 -17.59
CA GLY A 537 34.80 -12.51 -16.81
C GLY A 537 35.46 -11.40 -17.64
N ARG A 538 35.33 -10.14 -17.18
CA ARG A 538 35.92 -8.98 -17.85
C ARG A 538 37.44 -9.01 -17.75
N PHE A 539 38.12 -8.70 -18.85
CA PHE A 539 39.58 -8.63 -18.94
C PHE A 539 40.31 -9.95 -18.61
N GLN A 540 39.60 -11.09 -18.66
CA GLN A 540 40.17 -12.39 -18.34
C GLN A 540 40.90 -13.00 -19.54
N GLN A 541 42.13 -13.49 -19.33
CA GLN A 541 42.97 -14.09 -20.37
C GLN A 541 43.72 -15.32 -19.82
N VAL A 542 43.77 -16.39 -20.61
CA VAL A 542 44.39 -17.67 -20.21
C VAL A 542 45.92 -17.61 -20.17
N ASP A 543 46.57 -16.72 -20.96
CA ASP A 543 48.03 -16.52 -20.90
C ASP A 543 48.43 -15.14 -21.43
N ALA A 544 49.26 -14.41 -20.68
CA ALA A 544 49.76 -13.09 -21.05
C ALA A 544 50.66 -13.10 -22.30
N SER A 545 51.22 -14.26 -22.67
CA SER A 545 52.05 -14.42 -23.88
C SER A 545 51.23 -14.30 -25.19
N ASP A 546 49.95 -14.66 -25.16
CA ASP A 546 49.04 -14.61 -26.32
C ASP A 546 48.59 -13.20 -26.69
N SER A 547 48.56 -12.29 -25.71
CA SER A 547 48.25 -10.87 -25.92
C SER A 547 49.23 -10.22 -26.92
N ARG A 548 50.50 -10.64 -26.88
CA ARG A 548 51.60 -10.13 -27.73
C ARG A 548 51.66 -10.75 -29.11
N LYS A 549 51.23 -12.02 -29.28
CA LYS A 549 51.29 -12.73 -30.58
C LYS A 549 49.99 -12.67 -31.37
N LYS A 550 48.83 -12.63 -30.69
CA LYS A 550 47.54 -12.80 -31.36
C LYS A 550 46.48 -11.75 -30.99
N GLY A 551 46.76 -10.79 -30.10
CA GLY A 551 45.98 -9.56 -29.84
C GLY A 551 44.53 -9.77 -29.37
N GLY A 552 44.24 -9.58 -28.08
CA GLY A 552 42.88 -9.69 -27.52
C GLY A 552 42.63 -8.69 -26.38
N THR A 553 41.40 -8.18 -26.27
CA THR A 553 40.96 -7.22 -25.25
C THR A 553 40.51 -7.90 -23.94
N GLY A 554 40.23 -9.20 -23.96
CA GLY A 554 39.66 -9.91 -22.82
C GLY A 554 38.20 -9.55 -22.51
N LEU A 555 37.55 -8.74 -23.37
CA LEU A 555 36.16 -8.30 -23.20
C LEU A 555 35.18 -9.08 -24.08
N GLY A 556 35.64 -9.67 -25.18
CA GLY A 556 34.76 -10.32 -26.18
C GLY A 556 33.85 -11.42 -25.61
N LEU A 557 34.36 -12.29 -24.73
CA LEU A 557 33.55 -13.35 -24.11
C LEU A 557 32.58 -12.83 -23.04
N ALA A 558 32.96 -11.77 -22.31
CA ALA A 558 32.07 -11.10 -21.38
C ALA A 558 30.89 -10.45 -22.12
N ILE A 559 31.15 -9.78 -23.25
CA ILE A 559 30.11 -9.24 -24.14
C ILE A 559 29.22 -10.37 -24.66
N CYS A 560 29.79 -11.49 -25.08
CA CYS A 560 29.00 -12.65 -25.52
C CYS A 560 28.05 -13.14 -24.41
N ARG A 561 28.53 -13.24 -23.17
CA ARG A 561 27.70 -13.64 -22.02
C ARG A 561 26.54 -12.69 -21.81
N THR A 562 26.80 -11.38 -21.78
CA THR A 562 25.75 -10.38 -21.58
C THR A 562 24.72 -10.41 -22.71
N ILE A 563 25.16 -10.46 -23.98
CA ILE A 563 24.24 -10.54 -25.14
C ILE A 563 23.37 -11.80 -25.05
N VAL A 564 23.96 -12.98 -24.81
CA VAL A 564 23.23 -14.25 -24.74
C VAL A 564 22.23 -14.24 -23.56
N GLN A 565 22.61 -13.71 -22.41
CA GLN A 565 21.71 -13.58 -21.24
C GLN A 565 20.52 -12.65 -21.52
N HIS A 566 20.73 -11.50 -22.19
CA HIS A 566 19.65 -10.62 -22.63
C HIS A 566 18.70 -11.25 -23.65
N HIS A 567 19.12 -12.35 -24.29
CA HIS A 567 18.29 -13.16 -25.19
C HIS A 567 17.65 -14.38 -24.49
N GLY A 568 17.75 -14.50 -23.16
CA GLY A 568 17.21 -15.63 -22.41
C GLY A 568 17.99 -16.94 -22.63
N GLY A 569 19.24 -16.83 -23.07
CA GLY A 569 20.13 -17.94 -23.34
C GLY A 569 21.18 -18.18 -22.25
N ARG A 570 21.93 -19.27 -22.39
CA ARG A 570 23.15 -19.57 -21.61
C ARG A 570 24.34 -19.80 -22.54
N ILE A 571 25.53 -19.34 -22.16
CA ILE A 571 26.82 -19.62 -22.82
C ILE A 571 27.76 -20.38 -21.87
N TRP A 572 28.55 -21.32 -22.38
CA TRP A 572 29.57 -22.07 -21.63
C TRP A 572 30.64 -22.64 -22.57
N ALA A 573 31.71 -23.24 -22.02
CA ALA A 573 32.78 -23.88 -22.79
C ALA A 573 33.11 -25.26 -22.24
N GLU A 574 33.49 -26.19 -23.12
CA GLU A 574 34.09 -27.48 -22.80
C GLU A 574 35.43 -27.55 -23.51
N SER A 575 36.51 -27.79 -22.77
CA SER A 575 37.86 -27.74 -23.33
C SER A 575 38.82 -28.60 -22.51
N ALA A 576 39.85 -29.12 -23.17
CA ALA A 576 40.97 -29.78 -22.51
C ALA A 576 42.27 -29.32 -23.15
N LEU A 577 43.29 -29.07 -22.33
CA LEU A 577 44.58 -28.58 -22.80
C LEU A 577 45.18 -29.53 -23.86
N GLY A 578 45.55 -28.99 -25.01
CA GLY A 578 46.11 -29.71 -26.16
C GLY A 578 45.08 -30.37 -27.09
N MET A 579 43.78 -30.37 -26.75
CA MET A 579 42.73 -31.08 -27.49
C MET A 579 41.75 -30.14 -28.24
N GLY A 580 41.92 -28.82 -28.12
CA GLY A 580 41.00 -27.81 -28.65
C GLY A 580 39.88 -27.43 -27.68
N SER A 581 39.03 -26.48 -28.08
CA SER A 581 37.90 -26.00 -27.28
C SER A 581 36.58 -26.11 -28.03
N SER A 582 35.48 -26.25 -27.29
CA SER A 582 34.12 -26.15 -27.78
C SER A 582 33.36 -25.13 -26.97
N PHE A 583 32.94 -24.05 -27.62
CA PHE A 583 32.06 -23.05 -27.02
C PHE A 583 30.62 -23.32 -27.42
N PHE A 584 29.73 -23.20 -26.45
CA PHE A 584 28.31 -23.45 -26.64
C PHE A 584 27.50 -22.27 -26.17
N PHE A 585 26.43 -21.95 -26.90
CA PHE A 585 25.40 -21.10 -26.35
C PHE A 585 24.02 -21.56 -26.81
N THR A 586 23.01 -21.21 -26.03
CA THR A 586 21.62 -21.56 -26.28
C THR A 586 20.80 -20.31 -26.54
N LEU A 587 19.83 -20.41 -27.44
CA LEU A 587 18.80 -19.38 -27.62
C LEU A 587 17.42 -20.07 -27.64
N PRO A 588 16.38 -19.42 -27.08
CA PRO A 588 15.02 -19.93 -27.19
C PRO A 588 14.58 -19.91 -28.66
N VAL A 589 14.10 -21.05 -29.14
CA VAL A 589 13.52 -21.17 -30.48
C VAL A 589 12.09 -20.67 -30.39
N LEU A 590 11.70 -19.78 -31.31
CA LEU A 590 10.30 -19.45 -31.49
C LEU A 590 9.59 -20.75 -31.86
N PRO A 591 8.53 -21.15 -31.13
CA PRO A 591 7.81 -22.38 -31.47
C PRO A 591 7.48 -22.37 -32.96
N GLU A 592 7.75 -23.50 -33.63
CA GLU A 592 7.24 -23.72 -34.98
C GLU A 592 5.77 -23.33 -34.99
N GLU A 593 5.31 -22.67 -36.05
CA GLU A 593 3.89 -22.54 -36.30
C GLU A 593 3.30 -23.96 -36.19
N LYS A 594 2.66 -24.24 -35.05
CA LYS A 594 1.49 -25.09 -35.08
C LYS A 594 0.69 -24.44 -36.18
N THR A 595 0.46 -25.18 -37.26
CA THR A 595 -0.57 -24.86 -38.23
C THR A 595 -1.80 -24.60 -37.38
N LEU A 596 -2.06 -23.32 -37.13
CA LEU A 596 -3.25 -22.89 -36.43
C LEU A 596 -4.38 -23.52 -37.22
N PRO A 597 -5.40 -24.09 -36.55
CA PRO A 597 -6.57 -24.55 -37.28
C PRO A 597 -6.97 -23.40 -38.20
N ARG A 598 -7.02 -23.66 -39.52
CA ARG A 598 -7.44 -22.67 -40.50
C ARG A 598 -8.63 -21.96 -39.90
N ALA A 599 -8.51 -20.64 -39.72
CA ALA A 599 -9.61 -19.80 -39.28
C ALA A 599 -10.84 -20.24 -40.08
N ASN A 600 -11.91 -20.62 -39.37
CA ASN A 600 -13.13 -21.02 -40.04
C ASN A 600 -13.56 -19.84 -40.95
N PRO A 601 -14.20 -20.08 -42.10
CA PRO A 601 -14.71 -19.00 -42.95
C PRO A 601 -15.62 -17.99 -42.21
N CYS A 602 -16.10 -18.35 -41.01
CA CYS A 602 -16.93 -17.55 -40.13
C CYS A 602 -16.15 -16.69 -39.11
N ASP A 603 -14.82 -16.75 -39.06
CA ASP A 603 -14.02 -15.97 -38.10
C ASP A 603 -13.92 -14.49 -38.51
N PRO A 604 -13.91 -13.53 -37.55
CA PRO A 604 -14.02 -12.12 -37.87
C PRO A 604 -12.81 -11.59 -38.65
N LEU A 605 -13.06 -10.77 -39.66
CA LEU A 605 -12.05 -10.18 -40.52
C LEU A 605 -11.61 -8.80 -40.02
N VAL A 606 -10.32 -8.63 -39.76
CA VAL A 606 -9.71 -7.35 -39.35
C VAL A 606 -8.85 -6.82 -40.49
N LEU A 607 -9.09 -5.57 -40.89
CA LEU A 607 -8.23 -4.84 -41.83
C LEU A 607 -7.26 -3.95 -41.07
N VAL A 608 -5.96 -4.16 -41.25
CA VAL A 608 -4.89 -3.41 -40.58
C VAL A 608 -4.24 -2.47 -41.59
N CYS A 609 -4.28 -1.17 -41.31
CA CYS A 609 -3.70 -0.14 -42.16
C CYS A 609 -2.58 0.59 -41.44
N ASP A 610 -1.34 0.29 -41.82
CA ASP A 610 -0.13 0.88 -41.24
C ASP A 610 0.98 0.99 -42.29
N ASP A 611 1.63 2.14 -42.40
CA ASP A 611 2.72 2.37 -43.35
C ASP A 611 4.02 1.65 -42.96
N ASP A 612 4.16 1.22 -41.70
CA ASP A 612 5.25 0.37 -41.25
C ASP A 612 4.92 -1.14 -41.47
N PRO A 613 5.61 -1.83 -42.40
CA PRO A 613 5.40 -3.25 -42.66
C PRO A 613 5.67 -4.14 -41.44
N SER A 614 6.53 -3.70 -40.53
CA SER A 614 6.89 -4.43 -39.30
C SER A 614 5.70 -4.45 -38.34
N VAL A 615 5.03 -3.31 -38.18
CA VAL A 615 3.81 -3.20 -37.35
C VAL A 615 2.68 -4.03 -37.97
N CYS A 616 2.47 -3.93 -39.29
CA CYS A 616 1.51 -4.78 -40.00
C CYS A 616 1.77 -6.27 -39.75
N THR A 617 3.03 -6.71 -39.84
CA THR A 617 3.41 -8.12 -39.66
C THR A 617 3.15 -8.59 -38.23
N VAL A 618 3.54 -7.80 -37.22
CA VAL A 618 3.34 -8.13 -35.81
C VAL A 618 1.85 -8.19 -35.48
N VAL A 619 1.08 -7.17 -35.85
CA VAL A 619 -0.37 -7.11 -35.57
C VAL A 619 -1.11 -8.24 -36.29
N LYS A 620 -0.74 -8.54 -37.54
CA LYS A 620 -1.31 -9.68 -38.28
C LYS A 620 -1.05 -11.01 -37.58
N LEU A 621 0.19 -11.24 -37.13
CA LEU A 621 0.54 -12.47 -36.41
C LEU A 621 -0.24 -12.59 -35.09
N MET A 622 -0.36 -11.49 -34.33
CA MET A 622 -1.17 -11.46 -33.12
C MET A 622 -2.61 -11.87 -33.45
N LEU A 623 -3.23 -11.20 -34.43
CA LEU A 623 -4.63 -11.45 -34.84
C LEU A 623 -4.86 -12.92 -35.24
N GLU A 624 -3.98 -13.47 -36.08
CA GLU A 624 -4.09 -14.84 -36.57
C GLU A 624 -3.91 -15.88 -35.44
N GLN A 625 -3.13 -15.57 -34.39
CA GLN A 625 -2.99 -16.43 -33.20
C GLN A 625 -4.27 -16.54 -32.36
N GLN A 626 -5.16 -15.54 -32.41
CA GLN A 626 -6.42 -15.51 -31.66
C GLN A 626 -7.66 -15.82 -32.53
N ASN A 627 -7.47 -16.54 -33.64
CA ASN A 627 -8.51 -16.92 -34.60
C ASN A 627 -9.21 -15.74 -35.28
N PHE A 628 -8.51 -14.64 -35.56
CA PHE A 628 -8.99 -13.59 -36.47
C PHE A 628 -8.41 -13.78 -37.87
N ARG A 629 -9.19 -13.43 -38.89
CA ARG A 629 -8.65 -13.26 -40.24
C ARG A 629 -8.09 -11.84 -40.34
N ALA A 630 -6.88 -11.66 -40.87
CA ALA A 630 -6.27 -10.35 -40.96
C ALA A 630 -5.78 -10.03 -42.39
N ILE A 631 -6.15 -8.85 -42.88
CA ILE A 631 -5.63 -8.28 -44.13
C ILE A 631 -4.84 -7.03 -43.78
N THR A 632 -3.64 -6.89 -44.30
CA THR A 632 -2.76 -5.74 -44.02
C THR A 632 -2.59 -4.89 -45.27
N VAL A 633 -2.61 -3.57 -45.12
CA VAL A 633 -2.38 -2.58 -46.17
C VAL A 633 -1.47 -1.48 -45.64
N THR A 634 -0.72 -0.83 -46.53
CA THR A 634 0.29 0.18 -46.15
C THR A 634 -0.11 1.61 -46.50
N SER A 635 -1.33 1.83 -46.98
CA SER A 635 -1.82 3.17 -47.32
C SER A 635 -3.33 3.31 -47.15
N GLY A 636 -3.80 4.53 -46.83
CA GLY A 636 -5.22 4.82 -46.67
C GLY A 636 -6.08 4.56 -47.92
N ASN A 637 -5.54 4.80 -49.11
CA ASN A 637 -6.22 4.49 -50.37
C ASN A 637 -6.48 2.98 -50.55
N GLN A 638 -5.48 2.14 -50.21
CA GLN A 638 -5.65 0.68 -50.23
C GLN A 638 -6.63 0.22 -49.16
N ALA A 639 -6.64 0.88 -47.99
CA ALA A 639 -7.61 0.58 -46.94
C ALA A 639 -9.05 0.85 -47.38
N LEU A 640 -9.31 1.97 -48.06
CA LEU A 640 -10.62 2.29 -48.63
C LEU A 640 -11.05 1.25 -49.67
N GLU A 641 -10.17 0.93 -50.62
CA GLU A 641 -10.46 -0.03 -51.69
C GLU A 641 -10.78 -1.43 -51.11
N LEU A 642 -9.95 -1.92 -50.19
CA LEU A 642 -10.12 -3.24 -49.59
C LEU A 642 -11.25 -3.30 -48.56
N ALA A 643 -11.54 -2.21 -47.84
CA ALA A 643 -12.71 -2.17 -46.94
C ALA A 643 -14.02 -2.33 -47.72
N VAL A 644 -14.13 -1.73 -48.91
CA VAL A 644 -15.31 -1.92 -49.78
C VAL A 644 -15.39 -3.34 -50.32
N GLN A 645 -14.27 -3.89 -50.80
CA GLN A 645 -14.24 -5.22 -51.43
C GLN A 645 -14.43 -6.37 -50.43
N GLN A 646 -13.80 -6.28 -49.25
CA GLN A 646 -13.69 -7.39 -48.30
C GLN A 646 -14.63 -7.27 -47.10
N GLN A 647 -15.23 -6.08 -46.88
CA GLN A 647 -16.18 -5.81 -45.79
C GLN A 647 -15.67 -6.35 -44.43
N PRO A 648 -14.53 -5.84 -43.93
CA PRO A 648 -13.97 -6.29 -42.66
C PRO A 648 -14.91 -5.99 -41.49
N ASP A 649 -14.87 -6.82 -40.46
CA ASP A 649 -15.62 -6.64 -39.22
C ASP A 649 -15.04 -5.52 -38.34
N VAL A 650 -13.73 -5.24 -38.43
CA VAL A 650 -13.06 -4.11 -37.75
C VAL A 650 -11.90 -3.58 -38.59
N ILE A 651 -11.61 -2.27 -38.51
CA ILE A 651 -10.43 -1.66 -39.12
C ILE A 651 -9.49 -1.14 -38.01
N LEU A 652 -8.21 -1.54 -38.05
CA LEU A 652 -7.13 -0.92 -37.28
C LEU A 652 -6.44 0.11 -38.17
N LEU A 653 -6.45 1.38 -37.78
CA LEU A 653 -6.01 2.48 -38.64
C LEU A 653 -4.90 3.31 -38.00
N ASN A 654 -3.74 3.39 -38.67
CA ASN A 654 -2.70 4.34 -38.33
C ASN A 654 -3.08 5.77 -38.76
N LEU A 655 -2.89 6.74 -37.87
CA LEU A 655 -3.17 8.15 -38.16
C LEU A 655 -2.07 8.83 -38.97
N LEU A 656 -0.81 8.45 -38.74
CA LEU A 656 0.34 9.07 -39.36
C LEU A 656 0.87 8.16 -40.47
N MET A 657 0.38 8.36 -41.68
CA MET A 657 0.82 7.65 -42.88
C MET A 657 1.19 8.67 -43.98
N PRO A 658 2.18 8.38 -44.85
CA PRO A 658 2.53 9.22 -45.99
C PRO A 658 1.45 9.17 -47.08
N GLY A 659 1.12 10.35 -47.64
CA GLY A 659 0.06 10.49 -48.64
C GLY A 659 -1.28 10.85 -47.99
N MET A 660 -2.24 9.93 -48.03
CA MET A 660 -3.54 10.11 -47.36
C MET A 660 -3.38 9.86 -45.86
N HIS A 661 -3.61 10.89 -45.04
CA HIS A 661 -3.50 10.75 -43.58
C HIS A 661 -4.64 9.90 -43.03
N GLY A 662 -4.45 9.29 -41.85
CA GLY A 662 -5.45 8.38 -41.28
C GLY A 662 -6.75 9.08 -40.90
N TRP A 663 -6.73 10.39 -40.59
CA TRP A 663 -7.97 11.16 -40.39
C TRP A 663 -8.78 11.31 -41.68
N ASP A 664 -8.12 11.62 -42.80
CA ASP A 664 -8.78 11.70 -44.12
C ASP A 664 -9.34 10.32 -44.52
N THR A 665 -8.59 9.25 -44.20
CA THR A 665 -8.99 7.86 -44.44
C THR A 665 -10.23 7.49 -43.62
N LEU A 666 -10.25 7.85 -42.33
CA LEU A 666 -11.40 7.64 -41.45
C LEU A 666 -12.64 8.38 -41.97
N ALA A 667 -12.52 9.67 -42.31
CA ALA A 667 -13.63 10.46 -42.85
C ALA A 667 -14.19 9.81 -44.13
N ALA A 668 -13.33 9.41 -45.06
CA ALA A 668 -13.75 8.75 -46.30
C ALA A 668 -14.40 7.37 -46.05
N LEU A 669 -13.92 6.59 -45.06
CA LEU A 669 -14.54 5.33 -44.65
C LEU A 669 -15.96 5.55 -44.08
N LYS A 670 -16.18 6.68 -43.39
CA LYS A 670 -17.45 7.01 -42.74
C LYS A 670 -18.47 7.68 -43.66
N GLU A 671 -18.02 8.39 -44.69
CA GLU A 671 -18.91 8.96 -45.72
C GLU A 671 -19.52 7.89 -46.66
N GLN A 672 -18.84 6.76 -46.87
CA GLN A 672 -19.33 5.70 -47.76
C GLN A 672 -20.34 4.79 -47.07
N ALA A 673 -21.54 4.66 -47.66
CA ALA A 673 -22.65 3.86 -47.10
C ALA A 673 -22.31 2.38 -46.80
N HIS A 674 -21.32 1.82 -47.50
CA HIS A 674 -20.92 0.42 -47.39
C HIS A 674 -19.83 0.17 -46.33
N THR A 675 -19.14 1.21 -45.86
CA THR A 675 -18.06 1.08 -44.86
C THR A 675 -18.32 1.89 -43.60
N SER A 676 -19.32 2.77 -43.60
CA SER A 676 -19.61 3.69 -42.48
C SER A 676 -19.90 2.99 -41.15
N LYS A 677 -20.49 1.79 -41.22
CA LYS A 677 -20.83 0.98 -40.06
C LYS A 677 -19.68 0.12 -39.52
N ILE A 678 -18.56 0.04 -40.22
CA ILE A 678 -17.43 -0.77 -39.77
C ILE A 678 -16.73 -0.02 -38.61
N PRO A 679 -16.56 -0.66 -37.44
CA PRO A 679 -15.86 -0.05 -36.32
C PRO A 679 -14.38 0.19 -36.66
N VAL A 680 -13.86 1.34 -36.26
CA VAL A 680 -12.47 1.73 -36.52
C VAL A 680 -11.77 1.95 -35.18
N ILE A 681 -10.67 1.23 -34.97
CA ILE A 681 -9.78 1.40 -33.82
C ILE A 681 -8.53 2.12 -34.32
N ILE A 682 -8.14 3.18 -33.62
CA ILE A 682 -6.92 3.91 -33.94
C ILE A 682 -5.70 3.16 -33.42
N LEU A 683 -4.67 3.01 -34.24
CA LEU A 683 -3.36 2.48 -33.86
C LEU A 683 -2.31 3.57 -34.06
N SER A 684 -1.94 4.30 -32.99
CA SER A 684 -1.10 5.51 -33.10
C SER A 684 0.01 5.57 -32.06
N GLY A 685 1.13 6.23 -32.38
CA GLY A 685 2.16 6.55 -31.39
C GLY A 685 1.81 7.75 -30.48
N LEU A 686 0.70 8.43 -30.75
CA LEU A 686 0.23 9.59 -29.99
C LEU A 686 -0.89 9.19 -29.02
N LEU A 687 -0.91 9.82 -27.84
CA LEU A 687 -2.00 9.67 -26.87
C LEU A 687 -3.23 10.49 -27.29
N PRO A 688 -4.45 10.07 -26.91
CA PRO A 688 -5.66 10.83 -27.19
C PRO A 688 -5.60 12.20 -26.52
N ASP A 689 -5.78 13.28 -27.28
CA ASP A 689 -5.70 14.65 -26.77
C ASP A 689 -7.01 15.03 -26.08
N ALA A 690 -7.04 15.06 -24.74
CA ALA A 690 -8.26 15.22 -23.93
C ALA A 690 -9.04 16.54 -24.14
N ARG A 691 -8.54 17.45 -24.98
CA ARG A 691 -9.11 18.79 -25.23
C ARG A 691 -9.49 19.05 -26.68
N LYS A 692 -9.31 18.09 -27.60
CA LYS A 692 -9.69 18.23 -29.02
C LYS A 692 -10.62 17.09 -29.42
N GLU A 693 -11.88 17.47 -29.63
CA GLU A 693 -12.96 16.74 -30.32
C GLU A 693 -13.20 15.28 -29.91
N GLN A 694 -14.40 15.02 -29.37
CA GLN A 694 -14.92 13.66 -29.27
C GLN A 694 -15.18 13.15 -30.69
N HIS A 695 -14.48 12.09 -31.11
CA HIS A 695 -14.71 11.42 -32.39
C HIS A 695 -15.57 10.17 -32.18
N PRO A 696 -16.91 10.26 -32.20
CA PRO A 696 -17.81 9.13 -31.95
C PRO A 696 -17.65 7.98 -32.97
N GLU A 697 -16.97 8.24 -34.08
CA GLU A 697 -16.71 7.29 -35.15
C GLU A 697 -15.54 6.33 -34.85
N VAL A 698 -14.75 6.61 -33.82
CA VAL A 698 -13.63 5.80 -33.33
C VAL A 698 -14.10 4.91 -32.19
N SER A 699 -13.95 3.60 -32.36
CA SER A 699 -14.38 2.59 -31.37
C SER A 699 -13.40 2.43 -30.22
N ASP A 700 -12.10 2.60 -30.48
CA ASP A 700 -11.05 2.49 -29.46
C ASP A 700 -9.73 3.10 -29.94
N TRP A 701 -8.75 3.21 -29.03
CA TRP A 701 -7.42 3.76 -29.31
C TRP A 701 -6.31 2.91 -28.69
N ILE A 702 -5.39 2.44 -29.53
CA ILE A 702 -4.25 1.62 -29.15
C ILE A 702 -2.97 2.41 -29.43
N VAL A 703 -2.11 2.50 -28.41
CA VAL A 703 -0.80 3.13 -28.54
C VAL A 703 0.20 2.14 -29.13
N LYS A 704 1.02 2.58 -30.08
CA LYS A 704 2.14 1.78 -30.62
C LYS A 704 3.32 1.78 -29.63
N PRO A 705 4.00 0.63 -29.38
CA PRO A 705 3.70 -0.70 -29.91
C PRO A 705 2.44 -1.31 -29.26
N PRO A 706 1.59 -2.00 -30.04
CA PRO A 706 0.34 -2.55 -29.53
C PRO A 706 0.62 -3.67 -28.52
N ASP A 707 0.12 -3.49 -27.30
CA ASP A 707 0.05 -4.56 -26.30
C ASP A 707 -1.01 -5.59 -26.74
N GLU A 708 -0.64 -6.88 -26.73
CA GLU A 708 -1.50 -7.97 -27.20
C GLU A 708 -2.85 -7.99 -26.48
N ARG A 709 -2.81 -7.87 -25.15
CA ARG A 709 -4.01 -7.92 -24.33
C ARG A 709 -4.92 -6.73 -24.61
N LEU A 710 -4.37 -5.51 -24.69
CA LEU A 710 -5.15 -4.31 -25.00
C LEU A 710 -5.72 -4.33 -26.42
N LEU A 711 -4.96 -4.85 -27.40
CA LEU A 711 -5.42 -5.01 -28.79
C LEU A 711 -6.63 -5.96 -28.86
N PHE A 712 -6.55 -7.13 -28.21
CA PHE A 712 -7.67 -8.07 -28.21
C PHE A 712 -8.85 -7.60 -27.38
N GLN A 713 -8.62 -6.84 -26.31
CA GLN A 713 -9.72 -6.20 -25.58
C GLN A 713 -10.43 -5.14 -26.43
N ALA A 714 -9.68 -4.34 -27.19
CA ALA A 714 -10.24 -3.35 -28.10
C ALA A 714 -11.03 -4.01 -29.25
N LEU A 715 -10.47 -5.07 -29.85
CA LEU A 715 -11.13 -5.87 -30.89
C LEU A 715 -12.37 -6.58 -30.34
N ALA A 716 -12.26 -7.23 -29.18
CA ALA A 716 -13.38 -7.88 -28.54
C ALA A 716 -14.50 -6.88 -28.24
N ARG A 717 -14.19 -5.64 -27.83
CA ARG A 717 -15.21 -4.58 -27.66
C ARG A 717 -15.81 -4.12 -28.98
N ALA A 718 -14.96 -3.85 -29.98
CA ALA A 718 -15.41 -3.46 -31.31
C ALA A 718 -16.27 -4.53 -31.99
N LEU A 719 -16.01 -5.82 -31.71
CA LEU A 719 -16.75 -6.97 -32.24
C LEU A 719 -17.92 -7.40 -31.35
N ALA A 720 -17.81 -7.27 -30.03
CA ALA A 720 -18.89 -7.50 -29.06
C ALA A 720 -19.95 -6.40 -29.09
N SER A 721 -19.74 -5.36 -29.89
CA SER A 721 -20.83 -4.57 -30.47
C SER A 721 -21.89 -5.44 -31.19
N LYS A 722 -21.63 -6.76 -31.34
CA LYS A 722 -22.60 -7.80 -31.72
C LYS A 722 -23.10 -8.76 -30.61
N ASN A 723 -22.90 -8.56 -29.28
CA ASN A 723 -23.76 -9.09 -28.16
C ASN A 723 -23.01 -9.35 -26.81
N HIS A 724 -22.70 -8.31 -26.02
CA HIS A 724 -22.67 -8.47 -24.55
C HIS A 724 -23.30 -7.25 -23.90
N THR A 725 -24.49 -7.42 -23.32
CA THR A 725 -25.18 -6.36 -22.59
C THR A 725 -24.66 -6.31 -21.16
N ILE A 726 -23.98 -5.21 -20.80
CA ILE A 726 -23.57 -4.93 -19.41
C ILE A 726 -24.84 -4.87 -18.55
N LYS A 727 -24.89 -5.60 -17.44
CA LYS A 727 -26.07 -5.62 -16.56
C LYS A 727 -25.83 -4.80 -15.29
N VAL A 728 -26.60 -3.73 -15.13
CA VAL A 728 -26.56 -2.88 -13.93
C VAL A 728 -27.84 -3.08 -13.13
N LEU A 729 -27.71 -3.40 -11.84
CA LEU A 729 -28.83 -3.45 -10.90
C LEU A 729 -28.90 -2.11 -10.14
N ILE A 730 -30.06 -1.47 -10.18
CA ILE A 730 -30.35 -0.22 -9.49
C ILE A 730 -31.33 -0.51 -8.36
N VAL A 731 -30.95 -0.22 -7.13
CA VAL A 731 -31.75 -0.41 -5.91
C VAL A 731 -32.13 0.98 -5.41
N GLU A 732 -33.37 1.37 -5.69
CA GLU A 732 -33.90 2.73 -5.51
C GLU A 732 -35.41 2.66 -5.30
N ASP A 733 -35.92 3.26 -4.23
CA ASP A 733 -37.35 3.27 -3.91
C ASP A 733 -38.11 4.38 -4.66
N ASP A 734 -37.44 5.47 -5.01
CA ASP A 734 -37.98 6.52 -5.89
C ASP A 734 -38.03 6.06 -7.36
N LEU A 735 -39.24 5.78 -7.83
CA LEU A 735 -39.53 5.37 -9.20
C LEU A 735 -39.11 6.38 -10.27
N ASP A 736 -39.23 7.68 -9.98
CA ASP A 736 -38.90 8.73 -10.95
C ASP A 736 -37.37 8.84 -11.09
N LEU A 737 -36.66 8.81 -9.97
CA LEU A 737 -35.19 8.78 -9.97
C LEU A 737 -34.65 7.51 -10.62
N ALA A 738 -35.22 6.35 -10.29
CA ALA A 738 -34.87 5.08 -10.92
C ALA A 738 -35.05 5.13 -12.44
N GLN A 739 -36.16 5.71 -12.94
CA GLN A 739 -36.38 5.89 -14.38
C GLN A 739 -35.35 6.82 -15.02
N VAL A 740 -34.96 7.91 -14.36
CA VAL A 740 -33.91 8.82 -14.85
C VAL A 740 -32.58 8.07 -14.99
N LEU A 741 -32.18 7.33 -13.95
CA LEU A 741 -30.94 6.54 -13.97
C LEU A 741 -30.97 5.45 -15.03
N MET A 742 -32.08 4.70 -15.13
CA MET A 742 -32.27 3.66 -16.14
C MET A 742 -32.22 4.24 -17.56
N THR A 743 -32.80 5.42 -17.77
CA THR A 743 -32.81 6.10 -19.07
C THR A 743 -31.41 6.57 -19.45
N GLY A 744 -30.61 7.04 -18.49
CA GLY A 744 -29.20 7.36 -18.69
C GLY A 744 -28.42 6.15 -19.19
N PHE A 745 -28.42 5.05 -18.42
CA PHE A 745 -27.69 3.83 -18.79
C PHE A 745 -28.14 3.21 -20.12
N ARG A 746 -29.43 3.30 -20.48
CA ARG A 746 -29.93 2.84 -21.79
C ARG A 746 -29.26 3.56 -22.97
N ARG A 747 -28.87 4.84 -22.81
CA ARG A 747 -28.14 5.59 -23.86
C ARG A 747 -26.77 4.98 -24.16
N TYR A 748 -26.20 4.25 -23.21
CA TYR A 748 -24.92 3.56 -23.32
C TYR A 748 -25.07 2.08 -23.71
N GLY A 749 -26.27 1.61 -24.05
CA GLY A 749 -26.51 0.20 -24.42
C GLY A 749 -26.39 -0.77 -23.23
N ILE A 750 -26.50 -0.27 -22.01
CA ILE A 750 -26.43 -1.05 -20.77
C ILE A 750 -27.83 -1.57 -20.42
N GLU A 751 -27.92 -2.85 -20.11
CA GLU A 751 -29.13 -3.50 -19.61
C GLU A 751 -29.32 -3.16 -18.12
N THR A 752 -30.44 -2.53 -17.79
CA THR A 752 -30.74 -2.11 -16.41
C THR A 752 -31.85 -2.95 -15.80
N HIS A 753 -31.61 -3.38 -14.55
CA HIS A 753 -32.58 -4.03 -13.69
C HIS A 753 -32.86 -3.12 -12.49
N HIS A 754 -34.09 -3.12 -12.00
CA HIS A 754 -34.51 -2.26 -10.89
C HIS A 754 -35.12 -3.09 -9.76
N ALA A 755 -34.84 -2.69 -8.53
CA ALA A 755 -35.44 -3.23 -7.31
C ALA A 755 -35.87 -2.07 -6.40
N GLN A 756 -37.10 -2.13 -5.88
CA GLN A 756 -37.67 -1.10 -5.02
C GLN A 756 -37.44 -1.38 -3.54
N THR A 757 -37.29 -2.65 -3.16
CA THR A 757 -37.04 -3.07 -1.77
C THR A 757 -35.73 -3.82 -1.66
N GLY A 758 -35.15 -3.86 -0.46
CA GLY A 758 -33.91 -4.61 -0.26
C GLY A 758 -34.08 -6.13 -0.45
N ARG A 759 -35.29 -6.67 -0.28
CA ARG A 759 -35.60 -8.07 -0.58
C ARG A 759 -35.59 -8.34 -2.08
N GLU A 760 -36.20 -7.45 -2.87
CA GLU A 760 -36.15 -7.53 -4.33
C GLU A 760 -34.72 -7.40 -4.85
N ALA A 761 -33.89 -6.56 -4.22
CA ALA A 761 -32.49 -6.40 -4.57
C ALA A 761 -31.70 -7.71 -4.42
N ILE A 762 -31.93 -8.43 -3.31
CA ILE A 762 -31.31 -9.74 -3.04
C ILE A 762 -31.78 -10.78 -4.07
N ASP A 763 -33.09 -10.91 -4.27
CA ASP A 763 -33.68 -11.86 -5.23
C ASP A 763 -33.22 -11.59 -6.66
N CYS A 764 -33.12 -10.32 -7.06
CA CYS A 764 -32.65 -9.92 -8.38
C CYS A 764 -31.16 -10.23 -8.54
N SER A 765 -30.33 -9.90 -7.54
CA SER A 765 -28.88 -10.16 -7.55
C SER A 765 -28.55 -11.64 -7.76
N GLN A 766 -29.38 -12.55 -7.24
CA GLN A 766 -29.23 -14.00 -7.47
C GLN A 766 -29.57 -14.44 -8.90
N ARG A 767 -30.55 -13.78 -9.55
CA ARG A 767 -31.03 -14.17 -10.88
C ARG A 767 -30.15 -13.67 -12.01
N ILE A 768 -29.69 -12.41 -11.92
CA ILE A 768 -29.04 -11.73 -13.04
C ILE A 768 -27.51 -11.67 -12.92
N ILE A 769 -26.97 -11.78 -11.70
CA ILE A 769 -25.56 -11.56 -11.35
C ILE A 769 -25.05 -10.25 -11.98
N PRO A 770 -25.31 -9.09 -11.36
CA PRO A 770 -25.01 -7.80 -11.99
C PRO A 770 -23.51 -7.55 -12.12
N ASP A 771 -23.12 -6.81 -13.17
CA ASP A 771 -21.76 -6.32 -13.38
C ASP A 771 -21.45 -5.10 -12.51
N LEU A 772 -22.49 -4.40 -12.05
CA LEU A 772 -22.43 -3.27 -11.14
C LEU A 772 -23.75 -3.14 -10.36
N LEU A 773 -23.64 -2.83 -9.08
CA LEU A 773 -24.77 -2.50 -8.22
C LEU A 773 -24.79 -1.01 -7.89
N VAL A 774 -25.89 -0.32 -8.15
CA VAL A 774 -26.18 1.03 -7.66
C VAL A 774 -27.16 0.90 -6.50
N LEU A 775 -26.80 1.41 -5.33
CA LEU A 775 -27.52 1.18 -4.09
C LEU A 775 -27.82 2.49 -3.36
N ASP A 776 -29.10 2.80 -3.15
CA ASP A 776 -29.50 3.69 -2.05
C ASP A 776 -29.55 2.91 -0.74
N LEU A 777 -29.11 3.55 0.34
CA LEU A 777 -29.06 2.96 1.67
C LEU A 777 -30.42 2.96 2.37
N VAL A 778 -31.29 3.90 2.01
CA VAL A 778 -32.63 4.00 2.56
C VAL A 778 -33.60 3.40 1.57
N VAL A 779 -33.80 2.09 1.65
CA VAL A 779 -34.82 1.38 0.87
C VAL A 779 -35.75 0.59 1.80
N PRO A 780 -37.04 0.42 1.43
CA PRO A 780 -37.98 -0.36 2.21
C PRO A 780 -37.53 -1.81 2.48
N GLU A 781 -38.04 -2.38 3.58
CA GLU A 781 -37.89 -3.77 4.03
C GLU A 781 -36.50 -4.19 4.55
N CYS A 782 -35.41 -3.57 4.09
CA CYS A 782 -34.05 -3.94 4.48
C CYS A 782 -33.11 -2.77 4.20
N ASP A 783 -32.28 -2.36 5.17
CA ASP A 783 -31.34 -1.26 4.95
C ASP A 783 -30.22 -1.65 3.97
N GLY A 784 -29.61 -0.67 3.31
CA GLY A 784 -28.53 -0.93 2.34
C GLY A 784 -27.32 -1.64 2.94
N PHE A 785 -27.08 -1.48 4.25
CA PHE A 785 -26.00 -2.17 4.95
C PHE A 785 -26.23 -3.68 5.01
N ALA A 786 -27.45 -4.12 5.34
CA ALA A 786 -27.81 -5.53 5.39
C ALA A 786 -27.76 -6.19 4.00
N ILE A 787 -28.07 -5.45 2.92
CA ILE A 787 -27.90 -5.93 1.54
C ILE A 787 -26.41 -6.19 1.25
N VAL A 788 -25.52 -5.27 1.61
CA VAL A 788 -24.07 -5.43 1.41
C VAL A 788 -23.51 -6.57 2.27
N ASP A 789 -23.92 -6.68 3.53
CA ASP A 789 -23.52 -7.75 4.44
C ASP A 789 -23.95 -9.14 3.90
N TRP A 790 -25.12 -9.22 3.24
CA TRP A 790 -25.60 -10.44 2.59
C TRP A 790 -24.81 -10.78 1.31
N LEU A 791 -24.54 -9.79 0.45
CA LEU A 791 -23.76 -9.98 -0.79
C LEU A 791 -22.33 -10.46 -0.47
N ARG A 792 -21.73 -9.97 0.62
CA ARG A 792 -20.39 -10.36 1.07
C ARG A 792 -20.28 -11.85 1.43
N GLN A 793 -21.38 -12.48 1.82
CA GLN A 793 -21.42 -13.91 2.18
C GLN A 793 -21.52 -14.84 0.95
N HIS A 794 -21.62 -14.31 -0.28
CA HIS A 794 -21.83 -15.09 -1.50
C HIS A 794 -20.61 -15.08 -2.44
N ASN A 795 -20.07 -16.25 -2.77
CA ASN A 795 -18.82 -16.44 -3.53
C ASN A 795 -18.72 -15.70 -4.88
N ARG A 796 -19.84 -15.43 -5.57
CA ARG A 796 -19.85 -14.71 -6.86
C ARG A 796 -20.27 -13.25 -6.74
N LEU A 797 -20.91 -12.86 -5.65
CA LEU A 797 -21.47 -11.53 -5.45
C LEU A 797 -20.64 -10.67 -4.50
N CYS A 798 -19.74 -11.28 -3.72
CA CYS A 798 -18.87 -10.61 -2.76
C CYS A 798 -17.86 -9.63 -3.39
N GLN A 799 -17.65 -9.72 -4.71
CA GLN A 799 -16.76 -8.86 -5.48
C GLN A 799 -17.51 -7.99 -6.50
N VAL A 800 -18.85 -7.97 -6.48
CA VAL A 800 -19.61 -7.10 -7.38
C VAL A 800 -19.28 -5.64 -7.05
N PRO A 801 -18.84 -4.85 -8.05
CA PRO A 801 -18.58 -3.44 -7.84
C PRO A 801 -19.85 -2.69 -7.43
N LEU A 802 -19.68 -1.75 -6.50
CA LEU A 802 -20.78 -1.09 -5.80
C LEU A 802 -20.69 0.43 -5.94
N VAL A 803 -21.80 1.08 -6.25
CA VAL A 803 -21.98 2.52 -6.21
C VAL A 803 -23.01 2.83 -5.14
N VAL A 804 -22.57 3.36 -4.02
CA VAL A 804 -23.48 3.84 -2.97
C VAL A 804 -23.95 5.23 -3.37
N TYR A 805 -25.22 5.35 -3.73
CA TYR A 805 -25.86 6.58 -4.16
C TYR A 805 -26.95 6.96 -3.17
N THR A 806 -26.62 7.80 -2.18
CA THR A 806 -27.53 8.12 -1.08
C THR A 806 -27.50 9.60 -0.72
N ALA A 807 -28.58 10.11 -0.13
CA ALA A 807 -28.63 11.47 0.42
C ALA A 807 -27.94 11.58 1.79
N HIS A 808 -27.62 10.45 2.44
CA HIS A 808 -26.97 10.42 3.75
C HIS A 808 -25.47 10.77 3.64
N ASP A 809 -24.98 11.64 4.53
CA ASP A 809 -23.56 11.88 4.69
C ASP A 809 -22.95 10.69 5.46
N LEU A 810 -22.04 9.96 4.81
CA LEU A 810 -21.40 8.75 5.36
C LEU A 810 -20.05 9.10 5.99
N ASP A 811 -19.86 8.69 7.24
CA ASP A 811 -18.58 8.78 7.95
C ASP A 811 -17.58 7.70 7.49
N GLU A 812 -16.37 7.69 8.05
CA GLU A 812 -15.35 6.69 7.66
C GLU A 812 -15.74 5.25 8.06
N SER A 813 -16.43 5.08 9.19
CA SER A 813 -16.87 3.76 9.67
C SER A 813 -17.94 3.16 8.74
N ASP A 814 -18.91 3.97 8.33
CA ASP A 814 -19.96 3.59 7.39
C ASP A 814 -19.38 3.22 6.02
N ARG A 815 -18.40 3.98 5.53
CA ARG A 815 -17.72 3.70 4.27
C ARG A 815 -16.95 2.39 4.31
N GLU A 816 -16.27 2.07 5.42
CA GLU A 816 -15.59 0.77 5.57
C GLU A 816 -16.61 -0.37 5.56
N ARG A 817 -17.73 -0.23 6.28
CA ARG A 817 -18.77 -1.25 6.36
C ARG A 817 -19.46 -1.51 5.00
N LEU A 818 -19.57 -0.48 4.17
CA LEU A 818 -20.19 -0.55 2.83
C LEU A 818 -19.23 -0.97 1.71
N LYS A 819 -17.97 -1.33 1.99
CA LYS A 819 -17.06 -1.84 0.95
C LYS A 819 -17.48 -3.23 0.45
N LEU A 820 -17.68 -3.32 -0.86
CA LEU A 820 -17.94 -4.53 -1.64
C LEU A 820 -17.24 -4.39 -3.00
N GLY A 821 -16.31 -5.31 -3.32
CA GLY A 821 -15.48 -5.20 -4.52
C GLY A 821 -14.85 -3.80 -4.66
N GLN A 822 -14.92 -3.23 -5.86
CA GLN A 822 -14.59 -1.81 -6.08
C GLN A 822 -15.82 -0.95 -5.73
N THR A 823 -15.69 -0.10 -4.70
CA THR A 823 -16.81 0.72 -4.18
C THR A 823 -16.62 2.21 -4.45
N LEU A 824 -17.66 2.89 -4.93
CA LEU A 824 -17.71 4.33 -5.17
C LEU A 824 -18.86 4.96 -4.36
N PHE A 825 -18.58 6.05 -3.65
CA PHE A 825 -19.58 6.77 -2.84
C PHE A 825 -19.98 8.07 -3.52
N LEU A 826 -21.27 8.26 -3.75
CA LEU A 826 -21.87 9.42 -4.42
C LEU A 826 -23.05 9.95 -3.59
N THR A 827 -23.06 11.25 -3.32
CA THR A 827 -24.11 11.90 -2.52
C THR A 827 -25.21 12.48 -3.42
N LYS A 828 -26.47 12.08 -3.20
CA LYS A 828 -27.64 12.65 -3.89
C LYS A 828 -27.72 14.17 -3.64
N GLY A 829 -28.00 14.95 -4.68
CA GLY A 829 -28.11 16.42 -4.58
C GLY A 829 -26.80 17.21 -4.64
N ARG A 830 -25.63 16.57 -4.41
CA ARG A 830 -24.31 17.20 -4.65
C ARG A 830 -23.76 16.94 -6.06
N ILE A 831 -24.40 16.03 -6.79
CA ILE A 831 -23.95 15.49 -8.07
C ILE A 831 -25.15 15.48 -8.99
N THR A 832 -25.02 16.01 -10.21
CA THR A 832 -26.10 15.95 -11.19
C THR A 832 -26.27 14.52 -11.73
N PRO A 833 -27.45 14.16 -12.28
CA PRO A 833 -27.62 12.85 -12.93
C PRO A 833 -26.59 12.58 -14.05
N GLU A 834 -26.17 13.62 -14.76
CA GLU A 834 -25.14 13.56 -15.82
C GLU A 834 -23.74 13.29 -15.25
N GLU A 835 -23.38 13.94 -14.14
CA GLU A 835 -22.11 13.68 -13.44
C GLU A 835 -22.09 12.29 -12.78
N PHE A 836 -23.24 11.85 -12.25
CA PHE A 836 -23.42 10.50 -11.73
C PHE A 836 -23.16 9.48 -12.85
N GLU A 837 -23.85 9.63 -13.98
CA GLU A 837 -23.70 8.79 -15.17
C GLU A 837 -22.24 8.74 -15.62
N GLN A 838 -21.57 9.88 -15.75
CA GLN A 838 -20.16 9.93 -16.17
C GLN A 838 -19.22 9.21 -15.19
N ARG A 839 -19.42 9.36 -13.88
CA ARG A 839 -18.60 8.68 -12.86
C ARG A 839 -18.83 7.17 -12.86
N VAL A 840 -20.07 6.73 -13.00
CA VAL A 840 -20.42 5.31 -13.05
C VAL A 840 -19.92 4.66 -14.33
N ILE A 841 -20.03 5.32 -15.49
CA ILE A 841 -19.47 4.82 -16.76
C ILE A 841 -17.95 4.74 -16.69
N ASN A 842 -17.27 5.72 -16.12
CA ASN A 842 -15.82 5.65 -15.89
C ASN A 842 -15.42 4.48 -14.98
N LEU A 843 -16.22 4.21 -13.94
CA LEU A 843 -16.02 3.07 -13.06
C LEU A 843 -16.24 1.75 -13.81
N LEU A 844 -17.33 1.60 -14.57
CA LEU A 844 -17.61 0.43 -15.42
C LEU A 844 -16.48 0.19 -16.42
N ASN A 845 -15.98 1.24 -17.08
CA ASN A 845 -14.86 1.12 -18.02
C ASN A 845 -13.58 0.65 -17.31
N ARG A 846 -13.30 1.14 -16.10
CA ARG A 846 -12.17 0.66 -15.28
C ARG A 846 -12.35 -0.79 -14.84
N ILE A 847 -13.56 -1.19 -14.45
CA ILE A 847 -13.89 -2.56 -14.03
C ILE A 847 -13.77 -3.53 -15.21
N ILE A 848 -14.26 -3.15 -16.39
CA ILE A 848 -14.13 -3.95 -17.62
C ILE A 848 -12.65 -4.11 -17.99
N LEU A 849 -11.82 -3.09 -17.75
CA LEU A 849 -10.36 -3.19 -17.89
C LEU A 849 -9.71 -4.07 -16.80
N TYR A 850 -10.24 -4.08 -15.56
CA TYR A 850 -9.72 -4.85 -14.41
C TYR A 850 -10.13 -6.33 -14.40
N ARG A 851 -11.39 -6.68 -14.68
CA ARG A 851 -11.88 -8.07 -14.75
C ARG A 851 -11.15 -8.89 -15.82
N ASN A 852 -10.68 -8.23 -16.88
CA ASN A 852 -9.89 -8.86 -17.95
C ASN A 852 -8.39 -8.97 -17.61
N GLY A 853 -7.98 -8.63 -16.38
CA GLY A 853 -6.64 -8.81 -15.84
C GLY A 853 -6.52 -9.91 -14.78
N GLU A 854 -7.62 -10.47 -14.26
CA GLU A 854 -7.62 -11.45 -13.15
C GLU A 854 -8.03 -12.89 -13.54
N GLN A 855 -8.15 -13.21 -14.82
CA GLN A 855 -8.18 -14.61 -15.29
C GLN A 855 -7.00 -14.93 -16.21
N SER A 856 -5.77 -14.81 -15.69
CA SER A 856 -4.60 -15.64 -16.06
C SER A 856 -3.48 -15.43 -15.05
#